data_AF-A0A1M7DHH2-F1
#
_entry.id   AF-A0A1M7DHH2-F1
#
_cell.length_a   1.000
_cell.length_b   1.000
_cell.length_c   1.000
_cell.angle_alpha   90.00
_cell.angle_beta   90.00
_cell.angle_gamma   90.00
#
_symmetry.space_group_name_H-M   'P 1'
#
loop_
_entity.id
_entity.type
_entity.pdbx_description
1 polymer ?
#
loop_
_entity_poly.entity_id
_entity_poly.type
_entity_poly.pdbx_seq_one_letter_code
_entity_poly.pdbx_strand_id
1 'polypeptide(L)'
;MRVLSVIVVLIAYGSLYPGDISEPGAGAVKQFLTDWNLLTSRGDMLGNVALFFPLGMAGILFTRKRSDSRIGVATLLFLALIYSFGLQLAQVWLPSRSAALADVAWNMVGTAAGIATAHLIATRSSARGQPLDVPSLVPLVVLVLWLLTELLPLVPSLDIQKFKDALKPLFLVFSFSFPATTMHAAGIVVAGNAFTALGQRAAWWLGASILLLWAGKVVIVNLTLDASLLLGTLAGYGGYLIALRAGRKMPFEVAFWLLLAAWNINALTPFSPAPGGTFNGIPFATMLGGSMEVNVRVLVQSLFTYTAMLWLIQKMGVSIKGAAFGLAIWSSLLELIQMGLLGRTADVTEPILLLGIGWALSAAQGSIPQPHPQPSGARDAVHAGKQHGATLTSSRDAWWMLQGFILLCFAGSIWGVLRMPGIPYNLREMFLGDAHFFFLLVFAGALLWVGAGAVWASRKIGTSNLPFLSFPIWALLVSLISLMLLATSVTQESIDDIVGSNNLYWFVVNWDIWGSGWREFFLLAGPDVIGLLERLGRYTALYGPLLIFLVLIFVSFDLHEHGSPRVPHAILLIASALPWLWLAKSVTFDWSSTDNLNELIMRDGPMGWGGGGYLYALLGLVCFNAVSLGRGMCSFQHLPIVIIGSIAGLPVGWWLLSMGLEPNVEKYGFTFSGIQFLLGPDREHLLSNLELFVRWCAVQLGFIIIVALGIRIGMLNPYQTRNASIADASQHRPY
;
A
#
# COMPACT_ATOMS: atom_id res chain seq x y z
N MET A 1 3.96 21.71 -6.72
CA MET A 1 4.30 21.48 -5.30
C MET A 1 4.22 20.00 -4.93
N ARG A 2 3.03 19.38 -4.81
CA ARG A 2 2.92 17.99 -4.30
C ARG A 2 3.72 16.94 -5.10
N VAL A 3 3.65 16.95 -6.44
CA VAL A 3 4.41 16.02 -7.32
C VAL A 3 5.92 16.18 -7.15
N LEU A 4 6.39 17.42 -7.04
CA LEU A 4 7.81 17.72 -6.82
C LEU A 4 8.31 17.14 -5.50
N SER A 5 7.53 17.28 -4.42
CA SER A 5 7.86 16.71 -3.10
C SER A 5 8.01 15.20 -3.15
N VAL A 6 7.14 14.49 -3.88
CA VAL A 6 7.24 13.04 -4.05
C VAL A 6 8.49 12.65 -4.83
N ILE A 7 8.82 13.35 -5.92
CA ILE A 7 10.06 13.11 -6.67
C ILE A 7 11.29 13.29 -5.78
N VAL A 8 11.33 14.37 -4.99
CA VAL A 8 12.41 14.60 -4.03
C VAL A 8 12.51 13.45 -3.03
N VAL A 9 11.40 13.00 -2.44
CA VAL A 9 11.42 11.86 -1.50
C VAL A 9 11.91 10.57 -2.16
N LEU A 10 11.49 10.28 -3.39
CA LEU A 10 11.94 9.08 -4.13
C LEU A 10 13.44 9.14 -4.47
N ILE A 11 13.96 10.31 -4.84
CA ILE A 11 15.40 10.49 -5.08
C ILE A 11 16.19 10.26 -3.79
N ALA A 12 15.77 10.84 -2.66
CA ALA A 12 16.40 10.58 -1.36
C ALA A 12 16.35 9.09 -1.01
N TYR A 13 15.19 8.45 -1.18
CA TYR A 13 15.00 7.04 -0.90
C TYR A 13 15.98 6.17 -1.70
N GLY A 14 16.01 6.31 -3.02
CA GLY A 14 16.90 5.54 -3.88
C GLY A 14 18.39 5.82 -3.63
N SER A 15 18.74 7.06 -3.27
CA SER A 15 20.13 7.45 -2.99
C SER A 15 20.62 6.95 -1.63
N LEU A 16 19.75 6.87 -0.63
CA LEU A 16 20.14 6.53 0.74
C LEU A 16 19.82 5.08 1.12
N TYR A 17 19.09 4.34 0.29
CA TYR A 17 18.87 2.90 0.48
C TYR A 17 20.19 2.12 0.46
N PRO A 18 20.42 1.13 1.35
CA PRO A 18 19.49 0.56 2.32
C PRO A 18 19.40 1.30 3.67
N GLY A 19 20.19 2.36 3.88
CA GLY A 19 20.17 3.15 5.12
C GLY A 19 21.03 2.57 6.23
N ASP A 20 22.06 1.80 5.89
CA ASP A 20 23.04 1.17 6.78
C ASP A 20 24.07 2.17 7.31
N ILE A 21 23.61 3.24 7.98
CA ILE A 21 24.45 4.33 8.45
C ILE A 21 25.49 3.81 9.46
N SER A 22 26.77 4.04 9.18
CA SER A 22 27.90 3.68 10.03
C SER A 22 28.91 4.82 10.17
N GLU A 23 29.86 4.68 11.09
CA GLU A 23 30.94 5.65 11.24
C GLU A 23 31.86 5.59 10.00
N PRO A 24 32.11 6.72 9.31
CA PRO A 24 32.89 6.73 8.10
C PRO A 24 34.37 6.47 8.43
N GLY A 25 35.07 5.76 7.54
CA GLY A 25 36.50 5.53 7.69
C GLY A 25 37.30 6.83 7.83
N ALA A 26 38.43 6.78 8.53
CA ALA A 26 39.27 7.94 8.78
C ALA A 26 39.66 8.64 7.47
N GLY A 27 39.26 9.91 7.32
CA GLY A 27 39.55 10.70 6.12
C GLY A 27 38.59 10.52 4.93
N ALA A 28 37.54 9.69 5.03
CA ALA A 28 36.60 9.44 3.94
C ALA A 28 35.92 10.72 3.42
N VAL A 29 35.53 11.65 4.31
CA VAL A 29 34.97 12.96 3.92
C VAL A 29 35.99 13.78 3.14
N LYS A 30 37.27 13.76 3.56
CA LYS A 30 38.34 14.46 2.85
C LYS A 30 38.54 13.85 1.47
N GLN A 31 38.59 12.52 1.37
CA GLN A 31 38.73 11.80 0.10
C GLN A 31 37.59 12.16 -0.85
N PHE A 32 36.33 12.12 -0.39
CA PHE A 32 35.16 12.52 -1.16
C PHE A 32 35.26 13.95 -1.72
N LEU A 33 35.73 14.91 -0.91
CA LEU A 33 35.90 16.31 -1.34
C LEU A 33 37.10 16.53 -2.27
N THR A 34 38.06 15.60 -2.31
CA THR A 34 39.28 15.70 -3.13
C THR A 34 39.26 14.81 -4.38
N ASP A 35 38.32 13.88 -4.49
CA ASP A 35 38.18 13.03 -5.67
C ASP A 35 37.37 13.73 -6.77
N TRP A 36 38.09 14.27 -7.75
CA TRP A 36 37.54 15.01 -8.89
C TRP A 36 37.44 14.17 -10.16
N ASN A 37 37.51 12.84 -10.07
CA ASN A 37 37.40 12.00 -11.25
C ASN A 37 35.95 11.96 -11.78
N LEU A 38 35.66 12.80 -12.78
CA LEU A 38 34.32 12.96 -13.35
C LEU A 38 33.79 11.72 -14.09
N LEU A 39 34.66 10.78 -14.46
CA LEU A 39 34.31 9.60 -15.24
C LEU A 39 34.16 8.38 -14.33
N THR A 40 32.91 8.12 -13.93
CA THR A 40 32.50 6.90 -13.25
C THR A 40 32.10 5.82 -14.26
N SER A 41 31.59 4.68 -13.78
CA SER A 41 31.06 3.66 -14.69
C SER A 41 29.91 4.24 -15.53
N ARG A 42 29.76 3.79 -16.79
CA ARG A 42 28.67 4.27 -17.66
C ARG A 42 27.29 4.02 -17.05
N GLY A 43 27.16 2.96 -16.25
CA GLY A 43 25.93 2.62 -15.52
C GLY A 43 25.61 3.67 -14.45
N ASP A 44 26.58 4.03 -13.62
CA ASP A 44 26.40 5.02 -12.53
C ASP A 44 26.07 6.39 -13.10
N MET A 45 26.81 6.80 -14.13
CA MET A 45 26.58 8.06 -14.85
C MET A 45 25.14 8.16 -15.40
N LEU A 46 24.69 7.13 -16.13
CA LEU A 46 23.34 7.11 -16.70
C LEU A 46 22.26 6.97 -15.62
N GLY A 47 22.53 6.23 -14.55
CA GLY A 47 21.64 6.09 -13.40
C GLY A 47 21.38 7.43 -12.71
N ASN A 48 22.43 8.19 -12.42
CA ASN A 48 22.33 9.51 -11.79
C ASN A 48 21.60 10.53 -12.69
N VAL A 49 21.91 10.54 -13.99
CA VAL A 49 21.18 11.37 -14.97
C VAL A 49 19.69 11.03 -14.98
N ALA A 50 19.35 9.73 -15.05
CA ALA A 50 17.97 9.26 -15.07
C ALA A 50 17.22 9.57 -13.76
N LEU A 51 17.89 9.47 -12.61
CA LEU A 51 17.32 9.73 -11.29
C LEU A 51 16.90 11.19 -11.11
N PHE A 52 17.71 12.15 -11.58
CA PHE A 52 17.45 13.58 -11.43
C PHE A 52 16.69 14.22 -12.61
N PHE A 53 16.60 13.54 -13.76
CA PHE A 53 15.82 14.02 -14.92
C PHE A 53 14.36 14.40 -14.58
N PRO A 54 13.59 13.57 -13.84
CA PRO A 54 12.22 13.91 -13.45
C PRO A 54 12.12 15.18 -12.61
N LEU A 55 13.11 15.45 -11.75
CA LEU A 55 13.14 16.65 -10.90
C LEU A 55 13.20 17.93 -11.75
N GLY A 56 14.11 17.94 -12.74
CA GLY A 56 14.26 19.06 -13.67
C GLY A 56 12.98 19.29 -14.50
N MET A 57 12.42 18.22 -15.05
CA MET A 57 11.21 18.31 -15.89
C MET A 57 9.99 18.78 -15.08
N ALA A 58 9.73 18.16 -13.92
CA ALA A 58 8.61 18.51 -13.05
C ALA A 58 8.74 19.91 -12.43
N GLY A 59 9.98 20.34 -12.14
CA GLY A 59 10.30 21.68 -11.65
C GLY A 59 9.83 22.80 -12.59
N ILE A 60 9.82 22.55 -13.90
CA ILE A 60 9.30 23.50 -14.90
C ILE A 60 7.79 23.32 -15.12
N LEU A 61 7.32 22.08 -15.34
CA LEU A 61 5.92 21.83 -15.72
C LEU A 61 4.91 22.13 -14.59
N PHE A 62 5.29 21.97 -13.32
CA PHE A 62 4.38 22.10 -12.18
C PHE A 62 4.61 23.35 -11.30
N THR A 63 5.55 24.23 -11.67
CA THR A 63 5.81 25.48 -10.94
C THR A 63 5.11 26.64 -11.62
N ARG A 64 4.01 27.11 -11.01
CA ARG A 64 3.00 27.98 -11.63
C ARG A 64 3.35 29.48 -11.67
N LYS A 65 4.54 29.90 -11.20
CA LYS A 65 4.91 31.33 -11.10
C LYS A 65 5.73 31.79 -12.31
N ARG A 66 5.15 32.68 -13.11
CA ARG A 66 5.77 33.54 -14.16
C ARG A 66 6.78 34.56 -13.59
N SER A 67 7.47 34.26 -12.49
CA SER A 67 8.66 35.06 -12.15
C SER A 67 9.71 34.71 -13.20
N ASP A 68 10.39 35.74 -13.71
CA ASP A 68 11.39 35.69 -14.77
C ASP A 68 11.97 34.28 -15.00
N SER A 69 11.64 33.65 -16.15
CA SER A 69 11.86 32.19 -16.37
C SER A 69 13.30 31.76 -16.07
N ARG A 70 14.25 32.70 -16.17
CA ARG A 70 15.67 32.52 -15.86
C ARG A 70 15.93 32.40 -14.35
N ILE A 71 15.31 33.24 -13.53
CA ILE A 71 15.44 33.19 -12.06
C ILE A 71 14.84 31.89 -11.51
N GLY A 72 13.69 31.45 -12.05
CA GLY A 72 13.08 30.17 -11.68
C GLY A 72 13.98 28.97 -12.00
N VAL A 73 14.56 28.94 -13.21
CA VAL A 73 15.52 27.89 -13.62
C VAL A 73 16.78 27.92 -12.77
N ALA A 74 17.35 29.11 -12.54
CA ALA A 74 18.55 29.26 -11.71
C ALA A 74 18.30 28.79 -10.27
N THR A 75 17.13 29.12 -9.70
CA THR A 75 16.74 28.67 -8.36
C THR A 75 16.60 27.15 -8.31
N LEU A 76 15.96 26.54 -9.32
CA LEU A 76 15.80 25.09 -9.40
C LEU A 76 17.15 24.37 -9.50
N LEU A 77 18.06 24.86 -10.35
CA LEU A 77 19.41 24.30 -10.48
C LEU A 77 20.21 24.46 -9.18
N PHE A 78 20.11 25.62 -8.52
CA PHE A 78 20.78 25.85 -7.24
C PHE A 78 20.27 24.92 -6.14
N LEU A 79 18.95 24.75 -6.02
CA LEU A 79 18.35 23.83 -5.05
C LEU A 79 18.70 22.37 -5.38
N ALA A 80 18.69 21.98 -6.66
CA ALA A 80 19.09 20.65 -7.10
C ALA A 80 20.57 20.36 -6.79
N LEU A 81 21.45 21.36 -6.91
CA LEU A 81 22.86 21.25 -6.57
C LEU A 81 23.06 21.01 -5.07
N ILE A 82 22.43 21.83 -4.21
CA ILE A 82 22.49 21.65 -2.76
C ILE A 82 21.95 20.27 -2.37
N TYR A 83 20.83 19.89 -2.96
CA TYR A 83 20.16 18.63 -2.66
C TYR A 83 21.00 17.42 -3.09
N SER A 84 21.54 17.44 -4.31
CA SER A 84 22.42 16.39 -4.84
C SER A 84 23.71 16.27 -4.04
N PHE A 85 24.35 17.39 -3.70
CA PHE A 85 25.53 17.41 -2.84
C PHE A 85 25.21 16.85 -1.45
N GLY A 86 24.08 17.24 -0.86
CA GLY A 86 23.64 16.73 0.44
C GLY A 86 23.43 15.22 0.46
N LEU A 87 22.85 14.65 -0.61
CA LEU A 87 22.69 13.20 -0.75
C LEU A 87 24.02 12.47 -0.89
N GLN A 88 24.91 12.99 -1.74
CA GLN A 88 26.24 12.38 -1.96
C GLN A 88 27.13 12.50 -0.73
N LEU A 89 27.05 13.61 -0.01
CA LEU A 89 27.70 13.76 1.28
C LEU A 89 27.14 12.74 2.28
N ALA A 90 25.83 12.61 2.40
CA ALA A 90 25.20 11.64 3.32
C ALA A 90 25.61 10.19 3.01
N GLN A 91 25.87 9.84 1.74
CA GLN A 91 26.37 8.52 1.36
C GLN A 91 27.77 8.20 1.90
N VAL A 92 28.56 9.19 2.35
CA VAL A 92 29.86 8.91 3.00
C VAL A 92 29.69 8.07 4.27
N TRP A 93 28.51 8.15 4.92
CA TRP A 93 28.14 7.34 6.08
C TRP A 93 27.48 6.01 5.72
N LEU A 94 27.39 5.64 4.42
CA LEU A 94 26.76 4.40 3.96
C LEU A 94 27.84 3.46 3.37
N PRO A 95 28.29 2.43 4.10
CA PRO A 95 29.37 1.54 3.66
C PRO A 95 28.99 0.69 2.45
N SER A 96 27.69 0.44 2.25
CA SER A 96 27.16 -0.23 1.06
C SER A 96 27.15 0.63 -0.22
N ARG A 97 27.50 1.93 -0.13
CA ARG A 97 27.45 2.89 -1.24
C ARG A 97 28.80 3.54 -1.50
N SER A 98 29.07 3.83 -2.77
CA SER A 98 30.24 4.60 -3.19
C SER A 98 29.85 6.07 -3.37
N ALA A 99 30.17 6.91 -2.40
CA ALA A 99 29.97 8.35 -2.53
C ALA A 99 30.96 8.95 -3.53
N ALA A 100 30.46 9.69 -4.53
CA ALA A 100 31.30 10.29 -5.55
C ALA A 100 30.87 11.74 -5.85
N LEU A 101 31.81 12.69 -5.81
CA LEU A 101 31.53 14.08 -6.16
C LEU A 101 31.13 14.22 -7.64
N ALA A 102 31.64 13.33 -8.49
CA ALA A 102 31.25 13.23 -9.90
C ALA A 102 29.75 12.99 -10.10
N ASP A 103 29.10 12.26 -9.18
CA ASP A 103 27.68 11.97 -9.27
C ASP A 103 26.83 13.23 -9.05
N VAL A 104 27.34 14.21 -8.29
CA VAL A 104 26.71 15.54 -8.20
C VAL A 104 26.65 16.18 -9.59
N ALA A 105 27.72 16.10 -10.37
CA ALA A 105 27.73 16.63 -11.73
C ALA A 105 26.73 15.89 -12.64
N TRP A 106 26.67 14.57 -12.58
CA TRP A 106 25.74 13.77 -13.39
C TRP A 106 24.27 13.98 -13.00
N ASN A 107 23.97 14.15 -11.71
CA ASN A 107 22.66 14.56 -11.21
C ASN A 107 22.25 15.95 -11.74
N MET A 108 23.21 16.88 -11.81
CA MET A 108 22.98 18.20 -12.41
C MET A 108 22.75 18.13 -13.92
N VAL A 109 23.46 17.27 -14.64
CA VAL A 109 23.21 16.99 -16.06
C VAL A 109 21.79 16.44 -16.26
N GLY A 110 21.35 15.48 -15.42
CA GLY A 110 19.98 14.98 -15.41
C GLY A 110 18.95 16.08 -15.21
N THR A 111 19.14 16.91 -14.19
CA THR A 111 18.26 18.05 -13.91
C THR A 111 18.18 19.02 -15.10
N ALA A 112 19.33 19.38 -15.69
CA ALA A 112 19.37 20.27 -16.85
C ALA A 112 18.69 19.68 -18.08
N ALA A 113 18.89 18.38 -18.36
CA ALA A 113 18.23 17.66 -19.45
C ALA A 113 16.70 17.61 -19.26
N GLY A 114 16.23 17.43 -18.03
CA GLY A 114 14.82 17.48 -17.67
C GLY A 114 14.20 18.86 -17.93
N ILE A 115 14.89 19.92 -17.51
CA ILE A 115 14.49 21.32 -17.76
C ILE A 115 14.41 21.61 -19.27
N ALA A 116 15.44 21.21 -20.03
CA ALA A 116 15.48 21.40 -21.48
C ALA A 116 14.31 20.71 -22.18
N THR A 117 14.02 19.46 -21.78
CA THR A 117 12.88 18.70 -22.31
C THR A 117 11.55 19.41 -22.01
N ALA A 118 11.35 19.89 -20.79
CA ALA A 118 10.15 20.62 -20.41
C ALA A 118 9.97 21.90 -21.25
N HIS A 119 11.05 22.64 -21.51
CA HIS A 119 11.02 23.82 -22.36
C HIS A 119 10.69 23.49 -23.82
N LEU A 120 11.25 22.40 -24.38
CA LEU A 120 10.92 21.94 -25.73
C LEU A 120 9.44 21.58 -25.88
N ILE A 121 8.84 20.96 -24.85
CA ILE A 121 7.40 20.67 -24.83
C ILE A 121 6.60 21.97 -24.73
N ALA A 122 7.05 22.91 -23.89
CA ALA A 122 6.42 24.23 -23.71
C ALA A 122 6.41 25.09 -24.98
N THR A 123 7.54 25.20 -25.67
CA THR A 123 7.68 25.99 -26.90
C THR A 123 6.83 25.41 -28.03
N ARG A 124 6.78 24.08 -28.16
CA ARG A 124 5.99 23.40 -29.20
C ARG A 124 4.48 23.55 -28.99
N SER A 125 4.01 23.59 -27.75
CA SER A 125 2.62 23.90 -27.42
C SER A 125 2.28 25.36 -27.76
N SER A 126 3.16 26.29 -27.39
CA SER A 126 2.99 27.72 -27.66
C SER A 126 3.00 28.04 -29.16
N ALA A 127 3.86 27.38 -29.95
CA ALA A 127 3.91 27.52 -31.40
C ALA A 127 2.62 27.02 -32.11
N ARG A 128 1.88 26.10 -31.47
CA ARG A 128 0.55 25.64 -31.93
C ARG A 128 -0.60 26.51 -31.40
N GLY A 129 -0.31 27.59 -30.67
CA GLY A 129 -1.33 28.47 -30.10
C GLY A 129 -2.19 27.80 -29.02
N GLN A 130 -1.77 26.66 -28.47
CA GLN A 130 -2.52 25.91 -27.47
C GLN A 130 -1.84 25.98 -26.10
N PRO A 131 -2.58 26.26 -25.01
CA PRO A 131 -2.03 26.15 -23.67
C PRO A 131 -1.62 24.70 -23.40
N LEU A 132 -0.52 24.54 -22.65
CA LEU A 132 0.04 23.23 -22.38
C LEU A 132 -0.89 22.43 -21.46
N ASP A 133 -1.54 21.40 -22.02
CA ASP A 133 -2.43 20.52 -21.29
C ASP A 133 -1.65 19.26 -20.87
N VAL A 134 -1.23 19.18 -19.61
CA VAL A 134 -0.44 18.05 -19.09
C VAL A 134 -1.12 16.68 -19.34
N PRO A 135 -2.46 16.54 -19.20
CA PRO A 135 -3.19 15.33 -19.61
C PRO A 135 -3.02 14.92 -21.07
N SER A 136 -2.78 15.86 -21.99
CA SER A 136 -2.55 15.54 -23.41
C SER A 136 -1.17 14.91 -23.67
N LEU A 137 -0.27 14.93 -22.68
CA LEU A 137 1.05 14.29 -22.75
C LEU A 137 1.02 12.81 -22.35
N VAL A 138 -0.04 12.33 -21.69
CA VAL A 138 -0.13 10.94 -21.20
C VAL A 138 0.05 9.91 -22.32
N PRO A 139 -0.58 10.03 -23.52
CA PRO A 139 -0.34 9.10 -24.62
C PRO A 139 1.13 9.10 -25.09
N LEU A 140 1.81 10.26 -25.05
CA LEU A 140 3.23 10.35 -25.39
C LEU A 140 4.09 9.62 -24.35
N VAL A 141 3.79 9.78 -23.06
CA VAL A 141 4.46 9.06 -21.98
C VAL A 141 4.28 7.55 -22.14
N VAL A 142 3.06 7.08 -22.48
CA VAL A 142 2.77 5.67 -22.76
C VAL A 142 3.63 5.15 -23.93
N LEU A 143 3.77 5.91 -25.02
CA LEU A 143 4.61 5.52 -26.16
C LEU A 143 6.09 5.45 -25.81
N VAL A 144 6.60 6.42 -25.04
CA VAL A 144 7.99 6.42 -24.58
C VAL A 144 8.23 5.22 -23.67
N LEU A 145 7.38 4.98 -22.66
CA LEU A 145 7.50 3.84 -21.77
C LEU A 145 7.41 2.51 -22.53
N TRP A 146 6.52 2.39 -23.51
CA TRP A 146 6.42 1.22 -24.37
C TRP A 146 7.74 0.94 -25.12
N LEU A 147 8.30 1.96 -25.78
CA LEU A 147 9.58 1.80 -26.48
C LEU A 147 10.74 1.47 -25.54
N LEU A 148 10.76 2.05 -24.33
CA LEU A 148 11.77 1.74 -23.33
C LEU A 148 11.66 0.29 -22.84
N THR A 149 10.44 -0.23 -22.60
CA THR A 149 10.22 -1.65 -22.27
C THR A 149 10.86 -2.57 -23.33
N GLU A 150 10.81 -2.17 -24.59
CA GLU A 150 11.29 -2.99 -25.70
C GLU A 150 12.78 -2.83 -26.03
N LEU A 151 13.34 -1.65 -25.79
CA LEU A 151 14.66 -1.27 -26.30
C LEU A 151 15.71 -1.00 -25.22
N LEU A 152 15.38 -1.07 -23.93
CA LEU A 152 16.39 -1.06 -22.88
C LEU A 152 17.40 -2.22 -23.08
N PRO A 153 18.73 -1.98 -22.90
CA PRO A 153 19.34 -0.85 -22.21
C PRO A 153 19.70 0.36 -23.10
N LEU A 154 19.26 0.39 -24.37
CA LEU A 154 19.56 1.45 -25.35
C LEU A 154 21.06 1.62 -25.67
N VAL A 155 21.85 0.55 -25.50
CA VAL A 155 23.28 0.55 -25.84
C VAL A 155 23.46 -0.11 -27.22
N PRO A 156 23.66 0.67 -28.31
CA PRO A 156 23.86 0.12 -29.63
C PRO A 156 25.24 -0.55 -29.75
N SER A 157 25.30 -1.66 -30.48
CA SER A 157 26.54 -2.30 -30.90
C SER A 157 26.59 -2.36 -32.42
N LEU A 158 27.76 -2.12 -33.01
CA LEU A 158 28.03 -2.29 -34.44
C LEU A 158 28.75 -3.62 -34.74
N ASP A 159 28.81 -4.52 -33.76
CA ASP A 159 29.41 -5.83 -33.92
C ASP A 159 28.53 -6.73 -34.81
N ILE A 160 29.11 -7.21 -35.91
CA ILE A 160 28.47 -8.13 -36.84
C ILE A 160 28.08 -9.44 -36.14
N GLN A 161 28.88 -9.89 -35.17
CA GLN A 161 28.57 -11.10 -34.40
C GLN A 161 27.28 -10.91 -33.60
N LYS A 162 27.10 -9.73 -32.97
CA LYS A 162 25.86 -9.35 -32.28
C LYS A 162 24.65 -9.39 -33.20
N PHE A 163 24.78 -8.94 -34.46
CA PHE A 163 23.66 -8.95 -35.42
C PHE A 163 23.25 -10.39 -35.76
N LYS A 164 24.22 -11.28 -35.95
CA LYS A 164 23.96 -12.71 -36.16
C LYS A 164 23.26 -13.30 -34.93
N ASP A 165 23.82 -13.05 -33.74
CA ASP A 165 23.29 -13.58 -32.48
C ASP A 165 21.86 -13.10 -32.20
N ALA A 166 21.54 -11.85 -32.53
CA ALA A 166 20.19 -11.31 -32.40
C ALA A 166 19.16 -12.03 -33.30
N LEU A 167 19.57 -12.59 -34.43
CA LEU A 167 18.69 -13.27 -35.40
C LEU A 167 18.65 -14.80 -35.23
N LYS A 168 19.61 -15.40 -34.51
CA LYS A 168 19.65 -16.86 -34.28
C LYS A 168 18.34 -17.42 -33.70
N PRO A 169 17.68 -16.80 -32.70
CA PRO A 169 16.45 -17.34 -32.12
C PRO A 169 15.29 -17.43 -33.11
N LEU A 170 15.30 -16.57 -34.14
CA LEU A 170 14.27 -16.60 -35.18
C LEU A 170 14.50 -17.70 -36.22
N PHE A 171 15.74 -17.87 -36.69
CA PHE A 171 16.02 -18.73 -37.84
C PHE A 171 16.56 -20.13 -37.48
N LEU A 172 17.26 -20.28 -36.36
CA LEU A 172 17.95 -21.53 -36.01
C LEU A 172 17.26 -22.31 -34.89
N VAL A 173 16.79 -21.63 -33.84
CA VAL A 173 16.27 -22.28 -32.63
C VAL A 173 14.74 -22.22 -32.54
N PHE A 174 14.11 -21.25 -33.22
CA PHE A 174 12.68 -20.97 -33.14
C PHE A 174 12.14 -20.94 -31.70
N SER A 175 12.50 -19.90 -30.94
CA SER A 175 12.01 -19.72 -29.57
C SER A 175 10.64 -19.02 -29.54
N PHE A 176 9.60 -19.77 -29.15
CA PHE A 176 8.25 -19.26 -28.98
C PHE A 176 7.79 -19.35 -27.53
N SER A 177 7.29 -18.23 -27.02
CA SER A 177 6.64 -18.05 -25.72
C SER A 177 5.29 -17.37 -25.92
N PHE A 178 4.22 -18.06 -25.50
CA PHE A 178 2.87 -17.53 -25.56
C PHE A 178 2.68 -16.25 -24.70
N PRO A 179 3.11 -16.22 -23.42
CA PRO A 179 3.03 -15.00 -22.61
C PRO A 179 3.72 -13.80 -23.26
N ALA A 180 4.96 -13.97 -23.74
CA ALA A 180 5.70 -12.91 -24.40
C ALA A 180 4.98 -12.39 -25.65
N THR A 181 4.48 -13.31 -26.49
CA THR A 181 3.69 -12.98 -27.69
C THR A 181 2.48 -12.12 -27.34
N THR A 182 1.72 -12.49 -26.30
CA THR A 182 0.53 -11.73 -25.87
C THR A 182 0.89 -10.35 -25.33
N MET A 183 2.01 -10.22 -24.62
CA MET A 183 2.48 -8.94 -24.08
C MET A 183 2.93 -7.98 -25.20
N HIS A 184 3.66 -8.49 -26.20
CA HIS A 184 4.03 -7.69 -27.38
C HIS A 184 2.79 -7.26 -28.18
N ALA A 185 1.82 -8.16 -28.38
CA ALA A 185 0.57 -7.83 -29.07
C ALA A 185 -0.23 -6.75 -28.34
N ALA A 186 -0.38 -6.88 -27.02
CA ALA A 186 -1.03 -5.87 -26.19
C ALA A 186 -0.31 -4.51 -26.27
N GLY A 187 1.03 -4.52 -26.18
CA GLY A 187 1.87 -3.33 -26.30
C GLY A 187 1.64 -2.57 -27.61
N ILE A 188 1.57 -3.28 -28.74
CA ILE A 188 1.29 -2.68 -30.04
C ILE A 188 -0.13 -2.08 -30.12
N VAL A 189 -1.14 -2.78 -29.60
CA VAL A 189 -2.52 -2.26 -29.61
C VAL A 189 -2.64 -1.01 -28.75
N VAL A 190 -1.95 -0.97 -27.60
CA VAL A 190 -1.86 0.21 -26.72
C VAL A 190 -1.15 1.36 -27.45
N ALA A 191 0.00 1.11 -28.08
CA ALA A 191 0.76 2.10 -28.83
C ALA A 191 -0.07 2.68 -30.00
N GLY A 192 -0.80 1.83 -30.74
CA GLY A 192 -1.71 2.28 -31.79
C GLY A 192 -2.81 3.20 -31.29
N ASN A 193 -3.41 2.88 -30.13
CA ASN A 193 -4.37 3.76 -29.47
C ASN A 193 -3.75 5.08 -29.02
N ALA A 194 -2.50 5.06 -28.53
CA ALA A 194 -1.78 6.26 -28.14
C ALA A 194 -1.49 7.18 -29.35
N PHE A 195 -1.04 6.63 -30.47
CA PHE A 195 -0.89 7.41 -31.72
C PHE A 195 -2.21 7.96 -32.24
N THR A 196 -3.31 7.20 -32.08
CA THR A 196 -4.67 7.65 -32.43
C THR A 196 -5.10 8.84 -31.58
N ALA A 197 -4.85 8.78 -30.27
CA ALA A 197 -5.16 9.86 -29.34
C ALA A 197 -4.34 11.14 -29.61
N LEU A 198 -3.13 11.01 -30.16
CA LEU A 198 -2.29 12.14 -30.58
C LEU A 198 -2.71 12.74 -31.94
N GLY A 199 -3.74 12.20 -32.60
CA GLY A 199 -4.26 12.70 -33.88
C GLY A 199 -3.31 12.52 -35.06
N GLN A 200 -2.34 11.61 -34.95
CA GLN A 200 -1.36 11.34 -36.00
C GLN A 200 -1.90 10.33 -37.01
N ARG A 201 -1.22 10.14 -38.15
CA ARG A 201 -1.45 9.01 -39.08
C ARG A 201 -1.09 7.69 -38.38
N ALA A 202 -1.95 7.26 -37.46
CA ALA A 202 -1.58 6.37 -36.37
C ALA A 202 -1.09 5.00 -36.85
N ALA A 203 -1.74 4.42 -37.87
CA ALA A 203 -1.26 3.18 -38.48
C ALA A 203 0.14 3.31 -39.10
N TRP A 204 0.44 4.43 -39.77
CA TRP A 204 1.74 4.66 -40.40
C TRP A 204 2.85 4.84 -39.36
N TRP A 205 2.61 5.64 -38.32
CA TRP A 205 3.56 5.84 -37.23
C TRP A 205 3.75 4.59 -36.37
N LEU A 206 2.69 3.79 -36.17
CA LEU A 206 2.79 2.50 -35.51
C LEU A 206 3.65 1.53 -36.33
N GLY A 207 3.42 1.43 -37.65
CA GLY A 207 4.23 0.61 -38.55
C GLY A 207 5.70 1.04 -38.55
N ALA A 208 5.98 2.34 -38.63
CA ALA A 208 7.34 2.87 -38.52
C ALA A 208 8.01 2.55 -37.17
N SER A 209 7.24 2.62 -36.08
CA SER A 209 7.74 2.28 -34.73
C SER A 209 8.02 0.79 -34.57
N ILE A 210 7.24 -0.09 -35.20
CA ILE A 210 7.49 -1.54 -35.23
C ILE A 210 8.79 -1.84 -35.98
N LEU A 211 9.02 -1.20 -37.14
CA LEU A 211 10.28 -1.36 -37.90
C LEU A 211 11.48 -0.87 -37.09
N LEU A 212 11.34 0.28 -36.42
CA LEU A 212 12.36 0.81 -35.51
C LEU A 212 12.64 -0.17 -34.37
N LEU A 213 11.60 -0.79 -33.80
CA LEU A 213 11.72 -1.77 -32.74
C LEU A 213 12.51 -2.99 -33.22
N TRP A 214 12.16 -3.56 -34.37
CA TRP A 214 12.87 -4.72 -34.94
C TRP A 214 14.34 -4.40 -35.24
N ALA A 215 14.61 -3.25 -35.87
CA ALA A 215 15.98 -2.78 -36.08
C ALA A 215 16.73 -2.59 -34.75
N GLY A 216 16.06 -2.03 -33.74
CA GLY A 216 16.58 -1.84 -32.40
C GLY A 216 16.99 -3.16 -31.74
N LYS A 217 16.15 -4.20 -31.80
CA LYS A 217 16.49 -5.54 -31.27
C LYS A 217 17.74 -6.12 -31.95
N VAL A 218 17.95 -5.84 -33.25
CA VAL A 218 19.14 -6.29 -33.99
C VAL A 218 20.39 -5.47 -33.69
N VAL A 219 20.28 -4.21 -33.26
CA VAL A 219 21.43 -3.32 -33.00
C VAL A 219 21.81 -3.23 -31.51
N ILE A 220 20.85 -3.24 -30.59
CA ILE A 220 21.10 -3.02 -29.14
C ILE A 220 21.54 -4.29 -28.43
N VAL A 221 22.60 -4.21 -27.61
CA VAL A 221 23.14 -5.36 -26.84
C VAL A 221 22.08 -6.02 -25.94
N ASN A 222 22.26 -7.31 -25.66
CA ASN A 222 21.36 -8.12 -24.82
C ASN A 222 19.89 -8.18 -25.31
N LEU A 223 19.64 -7.82 -26.57
CA LEU A 223 18.34 -7.95 -27.22
C LEU A 223 18.43 -8.89 -28.41
N THR A 224 17.39 -9.69 -28.57
CA THR A 224 17.24 -10.65 -29.66
C THR A 224 15.89 -10.45 -30.34
N LEU A 225 15.82 -10.85 -31.61
CA LEU A 225 14.61 -10.91 -32.39
C LEU A 225 14.16 -12.38 -32.44
N ASP A 226 13.04 -12.69 -31.78
CA ASP A 226 12.49 -14.04 -31.70
C ASP A 226 11.11 -14.15 -32.36
N ALA A 227 10.57 -15.38 -32.40
CA ALA A 227 9.27 -15.65 -33.00
C ALA A 227 8.13 -15.00 -32.20
N SER A 228 8.24 -14.92 -30.87
CA SER A 228 7.25 -14.28 -29.99
C SER A 228 7.06 -12.80 -30.30
N LEU A 229 8.15 -12.07 -30.47
CA LEU A 229 8.13 -10.66 -30.82
C LEU A 229 7.52 -10.43 -32.20
N LEU A 230 7.95 -11.20 -33.21
CA LEU A 230 7.43 -11.03 -34.56
C LEU A 230 5.92 -11.34 -34.63
N LEU A 231 5.50 -12.48 -34.09
CA LEU A 231 4.10 -12.87 -34.09
C LEU A 231 3.26 -11.90 -33.26
N GLY A 232 3.76 -11.47 -32.10
CA GLY A 232 3.09 -10.52 -31.23
C GLY A 232 2.93 -9.15 -31.90
N THR A 233 3.99 -8.65 -32.54
CA THR A 233 3.94 -7.34 -33.22
C THR A 233 3.02 -7.34 -34.45
N LEU A 234 3.04 -8.42 -35.25
CA LEU A 234 2.14 -8.59 -36.39
C LEU A 234 0.67 -8.76 -35.95
N ALA A 235 0.41 -9.62 -34.95
CA ALA A 235 -0.92 -9.85 -34.42
C ALA A 235 -1.49 -8.57 -33.78
N GLY A 236 -0.69 -7.83 -33.01
CA GLY A 236 -1.08 -6.56 -32.42
C GLY A 236 -1.38 -5.49 -33.46
N TYR A 237 -0.57 -5.39 -34.53
CA TYR A 237 -0.80 -4.44 -35.62
C TYR A 237 -2.10 -4.76 -36.37
N GLY A 238 -2.32 -6.03 -36.71
CA GLY A 238 -3.57 -6.49 -37.33
C GLY A 238 -4.79 -6.25 -36.42
N GLY A 239 -4.68 -6.59 -35.14
CA GLY A 239 -5.72 -6.36 -34.14
C GLY A 239 -6.08 -4.88 -34.00
N TYR A 240 -5.08 -3.99 -34.00
CA TYR A 240 -5.31 -2.55 -33.99
C TYR A 240 -6.06 -2.05 -35.25
N LEU A 241 -5.69 -2.52 -36.44
CA LEU A 241 -6.39 -2.16 -37.69
C LEU A 241 -7.85 -2.64 -37.70
N ILE A 242 -8.12 -3.83 -37.16
CA ILE A 242 -9.49 -4.35 -37.00
C ILE A 242 -10.28 -3.49 -36.01
N ALA A 243 -9.69 -3.16 -34.86
CA ALA A 243 -10.33 -2.35 -33.84
C ALA A 243 -10.67 -0.93 -34.33
N LEU A 244 -9.83 -0.33 -35.18
CA LEU A 244 -10.12 0.96 -35.83
C LEU A 244 -11.37 0.92 -36.70
N ARG A 245 -11.66 -0.22 -37.35
CA ARG A 245 -12.85 -0.39 -38.20
C ARG A 245 -14.14 -0.56 -37.39
N ALA A 246 -14.04 -1.00 -36.13
CA ALA A 246 -15.18 -1.31 -35.26
C ALA A 246 -15.78 -0.09 -34.52
N GLY A 247 -15.27 1.12 -34.74
CA GLY A 247 -15.80 2.37 -34.17
C GLY A 247 -14.83 3.10 -33.21
N ARG A 248 -15.25 4.26 -32.69
CA ARG A 248 -14.35 5.18 -31.94
C ARG A 248 -14.06 4.79 -30.49
N LYS A 249 -14.95 4.07 -29.80
CA LYS A 249 -14.80 3.70 -28.37
C LYS A 249 -14.22 2.30 -28.17
N MET A 250 -14.64 1.35 -29.00
CA MET A 250 -14.15 -0.04 -29.05
C MET A 250 -12.61 -0.21 -28.98
N PRO A 251 -11.76 0.61 -29.65
CA PRO A 251 -10.32 0.36 -29.64
C PRO A 251 -9.65 0.60 -28.27
N PHE A 252 -10.19 1.49 -27.42
CA PHE A 252 -9.66 1.71 -26.07
C PHE A 252 -10.04 0.57 -25.11
N GLU A 253 -11.27 0.06 -25.21
CA GLU A 253 -11.76 -1.06 -24.42
C GLU A 253 -11.01 -2.35 -24.75
N VAL A 254 -10.84 -2.64 -26.06
CA VAL A 254 -10.07 -3.78 -26.53
C VAL A 254 -8.62 -3.69 -26.06
N ALA A 255 -7.98 -2.53 -26.15
CA ALA A 255 -6.62 -2.32 -25.66
C ALA A 255 -6.50 -2.58 -24.15
N PHE A 256 -7.47 -2.09 -23.36
CA PHE A 256 -7.48 -2.27 -21.92
C PHE A 256 -7.58 -3.75 -21.53
N TRP A 257 -8.59 -4.45 -22.07
CA TRP A 257 -8.81 -5.86 -21.74
C TRP A 257 -7.69 -6.76 -22.25
N LEU A 258 -7.13 -6.47 -23.43
CA LEU A 258 -5.99 -7.21 -23.97
C LEU A 258 -4.74 -7.04 -23.11
N LEU A 259 -4.44 -5.80 -22.67
CA LEU A 259 -3.30 -5.55 -21.79
C LEU A 259 -3.49 -6.16 -20.40
N LEU A 260 -4.70 -6.07 -19.83
CA LEU A 260 -5.03 -6.74 -18.58
C LEU A 260 -4.83 -8.26 -18.71
N ALA A 261 -5.36 -8.87 -19.76
CA ALA A 261 -5.21 -10.32 -19.99
C ALA A 261 -3.73 -10.71 -20.16
N ALA A 262 -2.97 -9.98 -20.99
CA ALA A 262 -1.54 -10.23 -21.20
C ALA A 262 -0.73 -10.10 -19.91
N TRP A 263 -1.01 -9.08 -19.09
CA TRP A 263 -0.37 -8.91 -17.78
C TRP A 263 -0.66 -10.09 -16.84
N ASN A 264 -1.91 -10.54 -16.75
CA ASN A 264 -2.27 -11.70 -15.92
C ASN A 264 -1.62 -13.00 -16.40
N ILE A 265 -1.63 -13.26 -17.72
CA ILE A 265 -0.97 -14.44 -18.31
C ILE A 265 0.52 -14.40 -17.97
N ASN A 266 1.17 -13.26 -18.15
CA ASN A 266 2.59 -13.11 -17.85
C ASN A 266 2.91 -13.26 -16.35
N ALA A 267 2.09 -12.68 -15.48
CA ALA A 267 2.28 -12.72 -14.03
C ALA A 267 2.14 -14.14 -13.46
N LEU A 268 1.22 -14.94 -14.00
CA LEU A 268 0.91 -16.29 -13.50
C LEU A 268 1.71 -17.41 -14.19
N THR A 269 2.51 -17.09 -15.21
CA THR A 269 3.34 -18.08 -15.90
C THR A 269 4.73 -18.20 -15.26
N PRO A 270 5.25 -19.43 -15.06
CA PRO A 270 4.64 -20.74 -15.34
C PRO A 270 3.60 -21.13 -14.28
N PHE A 271 2.45 -21.69 -14.67
CA PHE A 271 1.43 -22.15 -13.72
C PHE A 271 1.88 -23.44 -12.99
N SER A 272 2.87 -23.32 -12.10
CA SER A 272 3.53 -24.45 -11.45
C SER A 272 3.72 -24.14 -9.97
N PRO A 273 2.96 -24.79 -9.07
CA PRO A 273 3.12 -24.68 -7.62
C PRO A 273 4.59 -24.84 -7.22
N ALA A 274 5.13 -23.86 -6.50
CA ALA A 274 6.48 -23.90 -5.99
C ALA A 274 6.49 -23.44 -4.53
N PRO A 275 7.06 -24.23 -3.60
CA PRO A 275 7.15 -23.86 -2.20
C PRO A 275 8.19 -22.75 -1.98
N GLY A 276 8.11 -22.08 -0.83
CA GLY A 276 9.12 -21.10 -0.41
C GLY A 276 8.85 -19.65 -0.80
N GLY A 277 7.59 -19.32 -1.15
CA GLY A 277 7.17 -17.93 -1.33
C GLY A 277 7.43 -17.09 -0.08
N THR A 278 7.96 -15.89 -0.27
CA THR A 278 8.28 -14.95 0.82
C THR A 278 7.58 -13.63 0.58
N PHE A 279 7.50 -12.77 1.61
CA PHE A 279 6.93 -11.44 1.49
C PHE A 279 7.98 -10.37 1.79
N ASN A 280 8.09 -9.36 0.94
CA ASN A 280 8.92 -8.19 1.16
C ASN A 280 8.05 -6.93 1.31
N GLY A 281 8.02 -6.41 2.54
CA GLY A 281 7.26 -5.20 2.88
C GLY A 281 8.03 -3.89 2.64
N ILE A 282 9.31 -3.92 2.27
CA ILE A 282 10.09 -2.70 2.01
C ILE A 282 9.87 -2.27 0.55
N PRO A 283 9.26 -1.09 0.29
CA PRO A 283 9.03 -0.63 -1.08
C PRO A 283 10.33 -0.52 -1.88
N PHE A 284 10.33 -0.99 -3.12
CA PHE A 284 11.45 -1.01 -4.07
C PHE A 284 12.67 -1.85 -3.64
N ALA A 285 12.63 -2.59 -2.54
CA ALA A 285 13.79 -3.32 -2.06
C ALA A 285 14.27 -4.39 -3.04
N THR A 286 13.36 -5.18 -3.64
CA THR A 286 13.73 -6.17 -4.65
C THR A 286 14.27 -5.51 -5.92
N MET A 287 13.76 -4.33 -6.29
CA MET A 287 14.20 -3.55 -7.45
C MET A 287 15.54 -2.83 -7.24
N LEU A 288 15.99 -2.68 -5.99
CA LEU A 288 17.28 -2.06 -5.65
C LEU A 288 18.37 -3.10 -5.36
N GLY A 289 18.04 -4.39 -5.29
CA GLY A 289 18.99 -5.49 -5.13
C GLY A 289 19.31 -6.20 -6.45
N GLY A 290 20.48 -6.84 -6.56
CA GLY A 290 20.83 -7.65 -7.74
C GLY A 290 21.16 -6.83 -8.99
N SER A 291 20.71 -7.30 -10.17
CA SER A 291 21.07 -6.67 -11.46
C SER A 291 20.22 -5.44 -11.76
N MET A 292 20.83 -4.26 -11.71
CA MET A 292 20.18 -2.99 -12.03
C MET A 292 19.60 -2.95 -13.45
N GLU A 293 20.24 -3.62 -14.42
CA GLU A 293 19.70 -3.70 -15.79
C GLU A 293 18.35 -4.41 -15.83
N VAL A 294 18.23 -5.56 -15.14
CA VAL A 294 16.99 -6.33 -15.06
C VAL A 294 15.92 -5.54 -14.32
N ASN A 295 16.29 -4.94 -13.19
CA ASN A 295 15.34 -4.18 -12.37
C ASN A 295 14.79 -2.95 -13.08
N VAL A 296 15.63 -2.22 -13.82
CA VAL A 296 15.18 -1.06 -14.61
C VAL A 296 14.23 -1.51 -15.72
N ARG A 297 14.48 -2.66 -16.38
CA ARG A 297 13.55 -3.22 -17.39
C ARG A 297 12.20 -3.57 -16.76
N VAL A 298 12.20 -4.26 -15.61
CA VAL A 298 10.97 -4.62 -14.87
C VAL A 298 10.22 -3.37 -14.45
N LEU A 299 10.90 -2.38 -13.86
CA LEU A 299 10.29 -1.12 -13.44
C LEU A 299 9.64 -0.38 -14.62
N VAL A 300 10.34 -0.25 -15.75
CA VAL A 300 9.80 0.41 -16.94
C VAL A 300 8.59 -0.34 -17.51
N GLN A 301 8.62 -1.68 -17.50
CA GLN A 301 7.48 -2.49 -17.90
C GLN A 301 6.26 -2.28 -16.98
N SER A 302 6.46 -2.22 -15.66
CA SER A 302 5.40 -1.92 -14.68
C SER A 302 4.86 -0.50 -14.89
N LEU A 303 5.75 0.51 -15.02
CA LEU A 303 5.37 1.90 -15.32
C LEU A 303 4.55 2.00 -16.62
N PHE A 304 4.98 1.31 -17.68
CA PHE A 304 4.24 1.24 -18.95
C PHE A 304 2.84 0.65 -18.73
N THR A 305 2.78 -0.56 -18.15
CA THR A 305 1.54 -1.33 -18.00
C THR A 305 0.52 -0.55 -17.17
N TYR A 306 0.92 -0.02 -16.02
CA TYR A 306 0.02 0.70 -15.12
C TYR A 306 -0.41 2.06 -15.67
N THR A 307 0.52 2.82 -16.27
CA THR A 307 0.18 4.10 -16.88
C THR A 307 -0.78 3.90 -18.05
N ALA A 308 -0.54 2.89 -18.90
CA ALA A 308 -1.42 2.55 -20.01
C ALA A 308 -2.80 2.10 -19.54
N MET A 309 -2.89 1.18 -18.57
CA MET A 309 -4.17 0.70 -18.04
C MET A 309 -5.01 1.82 -17.43
N LEU A 310 -4.40 2.66 -16.59
CA LEU A 310 -5.08 3.81 -15.97
C LEU A 310 -5.54 4.84 -17.00
N TRP A 311 -4.73 5.08 -18.02
CA TRP A 311 -5.10 5.98 -19.12
C TRP A 311 -6.26 5.42 -19.97
N LEU A 312 -6.21 4.13 -20.33
CA LEU A 312 -7.23 3.48 -21.15
C LEU A 312 -8.58 3.38 -20.43
N ILE A 313 -8.59 2.94 -19.16
CA ILE A 313 -9.83 2.84 -18.38
C ILE A 313 -10.44 4.22 -18.08
N GLN A 314 -9.60 5.26 -17.99
CA GLN A 314 -10.09 6.62 -17.89
C GLN A 314 -10.84 7.03 -19.17
N LYS A 315 -10.36 6.65 -20.36
CA LYS A 315 -11.07 6.91 -21.62
C LYS A 315 -12.43 6.22 -21.71
N MET A 316 -12.65 5.18 -20.90
CA MET A 316 -13.94 4.51 -20.73
C MET A 316 -14.88 5.24 -19.74
N GLY A 317 -14.43 6.33 -19.11
CA GLY A 317 -15.24 7.13 -18.18
C GLY A 317 -15.09 6.75 -16.70
N VAL A 318 -14.20 5.81 -16.36
CA VAL A 318 -13.94 5.43 -14.97
C VAL A 318 -13.04 6.46 -14.28
N SER A 319 -13.34 6.78 -13.02
CA SER A 319 -12.50 7.70 -12.25
C SER A 319 -11.10 7.12 -12.03
N ILE A 320 -10.04 7.92 -12.26
CA ILE A 320 -8.64 7.47 -12.07
C ILE A 320 -8.40 6.94 -10.66
N LYS A 321 -8.96 7.61 -9.64
CA LYS A 321 -8.79 7.21 -8.24
C LYS A 321 -9.38 5.83 -7.97
N GLY A 322 -10.60 5.59 -8.45
CA GLY A 322 -11.26 4.28 -8.34
C GLY A 322 -10.52 3.20 -9.12
N ALA A 323 -10.06 3.52 -10.34
CA ALA A 323 -9.29 2.60 -11.16
C ALA A 323 -7.93 2.23 -10.53
N ALA A 324 -7.19 3.21 -10.01
CA ALA A 324 -5.91 3.00 -9.34
C ALA A 324 -6.06 2.14 -8.08
N PHE A 325 -7.11 2.40 -7.29
CA PHE A 325 -7.39 1.59 -6.11
C PHE A 325 -7.78 0.15 -6.49
N GLY A 326 -8.66 -0.04 -7.48
CA GLY A 326 -9.07 -1.37 -7.95
C GLY A 326 -7.90 -2.16 -8.54
N LEU A 327 -7.07 -1.54 -9.35
CA LEU A 327 -5.88 -2.18 -9.91
C LEU A 327 -4.80 -2.45 -8.85
N ALA A 328 -4.65 -1.61 -7.83
CA ALA A 328 -3.73 -1.87 -6.71
C ALA A 328 -4.17 -3.08 -5.88
N ILE A 329 -5.49 -3.23 -5.64
CA ILE A 329 -6.04 -4.46 -5.03
C ILE A 329 -5.75 -5.67 -5.93
N TRP A 330 -5.97 -5.54 -7.24
CA TRP A 330 -5.71 -6.63 -8.18
C TRP A 330 -4.22 -7.03 -8.22
N SER A 331 -3.32 -6.05 -8.24
CA SER A 331 -1.88 -6.26 -8.15
C SER A 331 -1.51 -6.95 -6.84
N SER A 332 -2.08 -6.53 -5.70
CA SER A 332 -1.83 -7.19 -4.41
C SER A 332 -2.29 -8.65 -4.41
N LEU A 333 -3.43 -8.95 -5.04
CA LEU A 333 -3.90 -10.32 -5.22
C LEU A 333 -2.95 -11.13 -6.12
N LEU A 334 -2.44 -10.54 -7.21
CA LEU A 334 -1.46 -11.20 -8.07
C LEU A 334 -0.15 -11.49 -7.35
N GLU A 335 0.35 -10.57 -6.51
CA GLU A 335 1.55 -10.80 -5.68
C GLU A 335 1.33 -11.97 -4.72
N LEU A 336 0.19 -12.02 -4.03
CA LEU A 336 -0.16 -13.12 -3.13
C LEU A 336 -0.31 -14.46 -3.87
N ILE A 337 -0.92 -14.44 -5.06
CA ILE A 337 -1.03 -15.65 -5.90
C ILE A 337 0.36 -16.08 -6.36
N GLN A 338 1.24 -15.18 -6.78
CA GLN A 338 2.61 -15.52 -7.19
C GLN A 338 3.44 -16.07 -6.04
N MET A 339 3.20 -15.58 -4.81
CA MET A 339 3.84 -16.12 -3.62
C MET A 339 3.49 -17.59 -3.40
N GLY A 340 2.21 -17.95 -3.46
CA GLY A 340 1.76 -19.34 -3.25
C GLY A 340 1.89 -20.24 -4.48
N LEU A 341 1.72 -19.70 -5.69
CA LEU A 341 1.78 -20.47 -6.92
C LEU A 341 3.20 -20.59 -7.45
N LEU A 342 4.01 -19.55 -7.40
CA LEU A 342 5.33 -19.51 -8.07
C LEU A 342 6.51 -19.54 -7.10
N GLY A 343 6.26 -19.60 -5.79
CA GLY A 343 7.30 -19.50 -4.77
C GLY A 343 8.08 -18.18 -4.84
N ARG A 344 7.51 -17.14 -5.45
CA ARG A 344 8.16 -15.84 -5.61
C ARG A 344 8.05 -14.99 -4.34
N THR A 345 8.94 -14.02 -4.21
CA THR A 345 8.81 -12.98 -3.18
C THR A 345 7.75 -11.97 -3.60
N ALA A 346 6.63 -11.94 -2.88
CA ALA A 346 5.61 -10.91 -3.06
C ALA A 346 6.15 -9.54 -2.61
N ASP A 347 6.01 -8.51 -3.43
CA ASP A 347 6.57 -7.18 -3.15
C ASP A 347 5.50 -6.08 -3.14
N VAL A 348 5.51 -5.25 -2.09
CA VAL A 348 4.58 -4.10 -1.94
C VAL A 348 4.81 -2.98 -2.97
N THR A 349 5.91 -3.03 -3.73
CA THR A 349 6.28 -2.04 -4.75
C THR A 349 5.21 -1.87 -5.82
N GLU A 350 4.67 -2.98 -6.32
CA GLU A 350 3.72 -2.98 -7.44
C GLU A 350 2.40 -2.21 -7.11
N PRO A 351 1.69 -2.48 -5.99
CA PRO A 351 0.53 -1.69 -5.62
C PRO A 351 0.88 -0.23 -5.28
N ILE A 352 2.06 0.06 -4.72
CA ILE A 352 2.52 1.43 -4.45
C ILE A 352 2.74 2.20 -5.76
N LEU A 353 3.34 1.57 -6.78
CA LEU A 353 3.52 2.16 -8.10
C LEU A 353 2.17 2.53 -8.73
N LEU A 354 1.19 1.62 -8.69
CA LEU A 354 -0.16 1.85 -9.20
C LEU A 354 -0.85 3.06 -8.54
N LEU A 355 -0.80 3.12 -7.20
CA LEU A 355 -1.37 4.24 -6.45
C LEU A 355 -0.63 5.55 -6.73
N GLY A 356 0.70 5.50 -6.82
CA GLY A 356 1.55 6.65 -7.14
C GLY A 356 1.26 7.22 -8.53
N ILE A 357 1.18 6.37 -9.55
CA ILE A 357 0.83 6.77 -10.93
C ILE A 357 -0.59 7.32 -10.97
N GLY A 358 -1.57 6.63 -10.36
CA GLY A 358 -2.96 7.10 -10.30
C GLY A 358 -3.10 8.47 -9.63
N TRP A 359 -2.37 8.69 -8.55
CA TRP A 359 -2.30 9.99 -7.90
C TRP A 359 -1.66 11.06 -8.80
N ALA A 360 -0.54 10.75 -9.46
CA ALA A 360 0.15 11.69 -10.34
C ALA A 360 -0.73 12.10 -11.53
N LEU A 361 -1.41 11.15 -12.17
CA LEU A 361 -2.36 11.40 -13.26
C LEU A 361 -3.57 12.23 -12.77
N SER A 362 -4.11 11.93 -11.59
CA SER A 362 -5.21 12.71 -10.99
C SER A 362 -4.78 14.15 -10.66
N ALA A 363 -3.55 14.35 -10.17
CA ALA A 363 -3.00 15.67 -9.86
C ALA A 363 -2.75 16.51 -11.13
N ALA A 364 -2.30 15.88 -12.21
CA ALA A 364 -2.13 16.53 -13.51
C ALA A 364 -3.47 17.07 -14.07
N GLN A 365 -4.59 16.40 -13.79
CA GLN A 365 -5.92 16.78 -14.28
C GLN A 365 -6.62 17.86 -13.45
N GLY A 366 -6.39 17.89 -12.13
CA GLY A 366 -6.97 18.90 -11.23
C GLY A 366 -6.43 20.34 -11.44
N SER A 367 -5.50 20.54 -12.38
CA SER A 367 -4.85 21.82 -12.64
C SER A 367 -5.58 22.69 -13.69
N ILE A 368 -6.67 22.19 -14.29
CA ILE A 368 -7.49 22.89 -15.28
C ILE A 368 -8.45 23.87 -14.57
N PRO A 369 -8.40 25.20 -14.82
CA PRO A 369 -9.46 26.11 -14.44
C PRO A 369 -10.71 25.76 -15.25
N GLN A 370 -11.82 25.41 -14.59
CA GLN A 370 -13.10 25.34 -15.30
C GLN A 370 -13.42 26.73 -15.88
N PRO A 371 -13.90 26.84 -17.13
CA PRO A 371 -14.43 28.08 -17.65
C PRO A 371 -15.61 28.47 -16.77
N HIS A 372 -15.53 29.61 -16.09
CA HIS A 372 -16.70 30.18 -15.43
C HIS A 372 -17.80 30.35 -16.49
N PRO A 373 -19.02 29.82 -16.26
CA PRO A 373 -20.17 30.22 -17.05
C PRO A 373 -20.30 31.74 -16.91
N GLN A 374 -20.35 32.45 -18.03
CA GLN A 374 -20.70 33.87 -18.02
C GLN A 374 -22.03 34.04 -17.27
N PRO A 375 -22.14 34.94 -16.29
CA PRO A 375 -23.40 35.18 -15.61
C PRO A 375 -24.35 35.87 -16.58
N SER A 376 -25.21 35.10 -17.22
CA SER A 376 -26.45 35.60 -17.82
C SER A 376 -27.36 36.08 -16.68
N GLY A 377 -27.61 37.38 -16.62
CA GLY A 377 -28.64 37.97 -15.76
C GLY A 377 -28.08 38.87 -14.66
N ALA A 378 -27.69 40.09 -15.04
CA ALA A 378 -27.68 41.20 -14.09
C ALA A 378 -29.14 41.57 -13.77
N ARG A 379 -29.65 41.15 -12.60
CA ARG A 379 -30.73 41.89 -11.89
C ARG A 379 -31.02 41.52 -10.43
N ASP A 380 -30.47 40.44 -9.86
CA ASP A 380 -30.83 40.05 -8.48
C ASP A 380 -29.72 40.21 -7.41
N ALA A 381 -28.63 40.93 -7.73
CA ALA A 381 -27.47 41.05 -6.85
C ALA A 381 -27.49 42.31 -5.95
N VAL A 382 -28.60 42.59 -5.25
CA VAL A 382 -28.65 43.68 -4.23
C VAL A 382 -28.88 43.17 -2.80
N HIS A 383 -29.27 41.90 -2.59
CA HIS A 383 -29.46 41.38 -1.23
C HIS A 383 -28.82 40.00 -1.03
N ALA A 384 -27.49 39.94 -1.03
CA ALA A 384 -26.76 38.86 -0.38
C ALA A 384 -25.49 39.44 0.25
N GLY A 385 -25.60 39.78 1.53
CA GLY A 385 -24.50 40.33 2.30
C GLY A 385 -23.28 39.42 2.30
N LYS A 386 -22.11 40.07 2.24
CA LYS A 386 -20.78 39.59 2.62
C LYS A 386 -20.82 38.36 3.56
N GLN A 387 -20.66 37.17 3.01
CA GLN A 387 -20.07 36.06 3.75
C GLN A 387 -18.76 35.65 3.08
N HIS A 388 -17.73 35.64 3.91
CA HIS A 388 -16.35 35.37 3.58
C HIS A 388 -16.19 34.02 2.88
N GLY A 389 -15.73 34.05 1.62
CA GLY A 389 -15.13 32.90 0.94
C GLY A 389 -13.72 32.62 1.47
N ALA A 390 -13.60 32.29 2.76
CA ALA A 390 -12.36 31.83 3.35
C ALA A 390 -12.41 30.31 3.57
N THR A 391 -11.41 29.62 3.01
CA THR A 391 -10.81 28.38 3.54
C THR A 391 -11.68 27.12 3.70
N LEU A 392 -12.31 26.63 2.63
CA LEU A 392 -12.85 25.24 2.61
C LEU A 392 -11.83 24.19 2.12
N THR A 393 -10.71 24.62 1.53
CA THR A 393 -9.62 23.73 1.10
C THR A 393 -8.61 23.38 2.21
N SER A 394 -8.60 24.08 3.35
CA SER A 394 -7.61 23.83 4.42
C SER A 394 -7.96 22.67 5.36
N SER A 395 -9.25 22.36 5.58
CA SER A 395 -9.66 21.37 6.58
C SER A 395 -9.24 19.93 6.24
N ARG A 396 -9.27 19.54 4.96
CA ARG A 396 -8.88 18.19 4.52
C ARG A 396 -7.37 17.95 4.57
N ASP A 397 -6.61 18.92 4.07
CA ASP A 397 -5.15 18.86 4.10
C ASP A 397 -4.66 18.90 5.55
N ALA A 398 -5.25 19.74 6.40
CA ALA A 398 -4.97 19.78 7.84
C ALA A 398 -5.30 18.46 8.54
N TRP A 399 -6.41 17.80 8.18
CA TRP A 399 -6.76 16.49 8.74
C TRP A 399 -5.72 15.44 8.38
N TRP A 400 -5.32 15.31 7.10
CA TRP A 400 -4.28 14.38 6.69
C TRP A 400 -2.91 14.68 7.31
N MET A 401 -2.54 15.96 7.45
CA MET A 401 -1.31 16.35 8.12
C MET A 401 -1.33 15.99 9.61
N LEU A 402 -2.45 16.21 10.30
CA LEU A 402 -2.63 15.81 11.69
C LEU A 402 -2.54 14.28 11.85
N GLN A 403 -3.15 13.51 10.94
CA GLN A 403 -3.03 12.04 10.98
C GLN A 403 -1.60 11.58 10.76
N GLY A 404 -0.91 12.14 9.76
CA GLY A 404 0.50 11.86 9.51
C GLY A 404 1.38 12.21 10.71
N PHE A 405 1.11 13.33 11.38
CA PHE A 405 1.83 13.76 12.58
C PHE A 405 1.59 12.81 13.76
N ILE A 406 0.33 12.45 14.06
CA ILE A 406 0.00 11.49 15.13
C ILE A 406 0.71 10.16 14.87
N LEU A 407 0.66 9.67 13.62
CA LEU A 407 1.30 8.42 13.23
C LEU A 407 2.83 8.48 13.40
N LEU A 408 3.47 9.55 12.94
CA LEU A 408 4.91 9.76 13.09
C LEU A 408 5.34 9.87 14.55
N CYS A 409 4.62 10.63 15.37
CA CYS A 409 4.89 10.75 16.80
C CYS A 409 4.75 9.40 17.51
N PHE A 410 3.70 8.64 17.17
CA PHE A 410 3.46 7.35 17.79
C PHE A 410 4.52 6.31 17.38
N ALA A 411 4.85 6.23 16.10
CA ALA A 411 5.93 5.38 15.59
C ALA A 411 7.30 5.77 16.20
N GLY A 412 7.58 7.07 16.32
CA GLY A 412 8.78 7.59 16.98
C GLY A 412 8.87 7.23 18.46
N SER A 413 7.73 7.18 19.14
CA SER A 413 7.65 6.77 20.55
C SER A 413 8.01 5.28 20.70
N ILE A 414 7.43 4.41 19.87
CA ILE A 414 7.74 2.97 19.86
C ILE A 414 9.22 2.75 19.51
N TRP A 415 9.71 3.43 18.48
CA TRP A 415 11.11 3.35 18.05
C TRP A 415 12.09 3.78 19.15
N GLY A 416 11.77 4.85 19.88
CA GLY A 416 12.56 5.31 21.02
C GLY A 416 12.59 4.27 22.14
N VAL A 417 11.44 3.69 22.48
CA VAL A 417 11.33 2.65 23.51
C VAL A 417 12.16 1.43 23.16
N LEU A 418 12.05 0.90 21.94
CA LEU A 418 12.78 -0.31 21.49
C LEU A 418 14.30 -0.14 21.42
N ARG A 419 14.80 1.09 21.54
CA ARG A 419 16.23 1.43 21.57
C ARG A 419 16.75 1.80 22.95
N MET A 420 15.90 1.80 23.97
CA MET A 420 16.34 2.04 25.35
C MET A 420 17.19 0.87 25.87
N PRO A 421 18.20 1.14 26.72
CA PRO A 421 19.00 0.10 27.35
C PRO A 421 18.12 -0.77 28.27
N GLY A 422 18.29 -2.09 28.19
CA GLY A 422 17.53 -3.06 29.01
C GLY A 422 16.25 -3.60 28.38
N ILE A 423 15.88 -3.16 27.17
CA ILE A 423 14.79 -3.79 26.41
C ILE A 423 15.30 -5.09 25.76
N PRO A 424 14.63 -6.25 25.98
CA PRO A 424 15.00 -7.52 25.37
C PRO A 424 15.09 -7.43 23.85
N TYR A 425 16.15 -7.98 23.26
CA TYR A 425 16.37 -7.95 21.81
C TYR A 425 15.24 -8.65 21.03
N ASN A 426 14.62 -9.69 21.62
CA ASN A 426 13.44 -10.36 21.08
C ASN A 426 12.27 -9.40 20.75
N LEU A 427 12.10 -8.31 21.50
CA LEU A 427 11.06 -7.32 21.21
C LEU A 427 11.36 -6.49 19.96
N ARG A 428 12.65 -6.36 19.60
CA ARG A 428 13.08 -5.70 18.38
C ARG A 428 12.96 -6.65 17.18
N GLU A 429 13.37 -7.90 17.36
CA GLU A 429 13.30 -8.95 16.34
C GLU A 429 11.87 -9.32 15.94
N MET A 430 10.88 -9.08 16.81
CA MET A 430 9.46 -9.21 16.49
C MET A 430 9.04 -8.34 15.29
N PHE A 431 9.72 -7.21 15.06
CA PHE A 431 9.42 -6.31 13.95
C PHE A 431 10.29 -6.64 12.73
N LEU A 432 9.69 -6.56 11.54
CA LEU A 432 10.44 -6.72 10.30
C LEU A 432 11.60 -5.71 10.25
N GLY A 433 12.72 -6.13 9.63
CA GLY A 433 13.91 -5.29 9.51
C GLY A 433 14.50 -4.81 10.83
N ASP A 434 14.41 -5.61 11.90
CA ASP A 434 14.95 -5.30 13.24
C ASP A 434 14.44 -3.95 13.79
N ALA A 435 13.11 -3.80 13.80
CA ALA A 435 12.41 -2.57 14.18
C ALA A 435 12.80 -1.32 13.36
N HIS A 436 12.99 -1.51 12.05
CA HIS A 436 13.16 -0.39 11.13
C HIS A 436 11.95 0.56 11.20
N PHE A 437 12.21 1.88 11.18
CA PHE A 437 11.20 2.90 11.49
C PHE A 437 9.96 2.84 10.57
N PHE A 438 10.15 2.48 9.30
CA PHE A 438 9.04 2.29 8.36
C PHE A 438 8.03 1.23 8.84
N PHE A 439 8.51 0.09 9.33
CA PHE A 439 7.63 -0.98 9.81
C PHE A 439 6.93 -0.60 11.11
N LEU A 440 7.61 0.14 11.99
CA LEU A 440 6.99 0.71 13.18
C LEU A 440 5.90 1.73 12.84
N LEU A 441 6.05 2.48 11.75
CA LEU A 441 5.04 3.40 11.25
C LEU A 441 3.79 2.65 10.74
N VAL A 442 3.99 1.53 10.04
CA VAL A 442 2.89 0.67 9.61
C VAL A 442 2.22 -0.01 10.81
N PHE A 443 2.99 -0.49 11.79
CA PHE A 443 2.48 -1.09 13.02
C PHE A 443 1.66 -0.10 13.86
N ALA A 444 2.15 1.13 14.02
CA ALA A 444 1.40 2.22 14.64
C ALA A 444 0.06 2.46 13.91
N GLY A 445 0.06 2.33 12.59
CA GLY A 445 -1.14 2.36 11.75
C GLY A 445 -2.09 1.20 12.06
N ALA A 446 -1.58 -0.02 12.21
CA ALA A 446 -2.37 -1.20 12.60
C ALA A 446 -3.07 -1.01 13.95
N LEU A 447 -2.36 -0.45 14.94
CA LEU A 447 -2.93 -0.15 16.26
C LEU A 447 -4.05 0.91 16.20
N LEU A 448 -3.84 2.00 15.47
CA LEU A 448 -4.87 3.04 15.29
C LEU A 448 -6.05 2.54 14.43
N TRP A 449 -5.79 1.59 13.52
CA TRP A 449 -6.82 0.94 12.69
C TRP A 449 -7.86 0.19 13.53
N VAL A 450 -7.51 -0.32 14.71
CA VAL A 450 -8.47 -0.96 15.63
C VAL A 450 -9.68 -0.06 15.89
N GLY A 451 -9.43 1.18 16.29
CA GLY A 451 -10.49 2.16 16.53
C GLY A 451 -11.10 2.72 15.25
N ALA A 452 -10.26 3.10 14.27
CA ALA A 452 -10.74 3.74 13.03
C ALA A 452 -11.57 2.79 12.16
N GLY A 453 -11.14 1.53 12.05
CA GLY A 453 -11.82 0.45 11.35
C GLY A 453 -13.15 0.08 12.03
N ALA A 454 -13.21 0.10 13.36
CA ALA A 454 -14.46 -0.10 14.10
C ALA A 454 -15.51 0.98 13.82
N VAL A 455 -15.11 2.27 13.77
CA VAL A 455 -16.02 3.37 13.39
C VAL A 455 -16.51 3.21 11.95
N TRP A 456 -15.66 2.73 11.06
CA TRP A 456 -16.05 2.50 9.67
C TRP A 456 -17.05 1.35 9.53
N ALA A 457 -16.79 0.22 10.20
CA ALA A 457 -17.69 -0.92 10.24
C ALA A 457 -19.02 -0.60 10.93
N SER A 458 -18.99 0.12 12.07
CA SER A 458 -20.19 0.45 12.85
C SER A 458 -21.21 1.25 12.04
N ARG A 459 -20.75 2.21 11.25
CA ARG A 459 -21.60 2.99 10.34
C ARG A 459 -22.25 2.13 9.27
N LYS A 460 -21.53 1.15 8.72
CA LYS A 460 -22.04 0.27 7.65
C LYS A 460 -23.00 -0.80 8.16
N ILE A 461 -22.65 -1.42 9.28
CA ILE A 461 -23.48 -2.44 9.94
C ILE A 461 -24.72 -1.79 10.56
N GLY A 462 -24.56 -0.66 11.24
CA GLY A 462 -25.66 0.06 11.91
C GLY A 462 -26.77 0.51 10.96
N THR A 463 -26.42 0.88 9.71
CA THR A 463 -27.39 1.28 8.67
C THR A 463 -27.92 0.12 7.82
N SER A 464 -27.45 -1.11 8.05
CA SER A 464 -27.84 -2.28 7.25
C SER A 464 -29.22 -2.79 7.64
N ASN A 465 -30.05 -3.13 6.66
CA ASN A 465 -31.33 -3.83 6.89
C ASN A 465 -31.14 -5.34 7.16
N LEU A 466 -29.94 -5.88 6.89
CA LEU A 466 -29.59 -7.29 7.06
C LEU A 466 -28.29 -7.40 7.88
N PRO A 467 -28.32 -7.09 9.18
CA PRO A 467 -27.14 -7.09 10.04
C PRO A 467 -26.41 -8.44 10.04
N PHE A 468 -27.15 -9.56 10.05
CA PHE A 468 -26.63 -10.92 10.02
C PHE A 468 -25.66 -11.19 8.86
N LEU A 469 -25.91 -10.63 7.67
CA LEU A 469 -25.04 -10.79 6.51
C LEU A 469 -23.93 -9.73 6.47
N SER A 470 -24.23 -8.52 6.93
CA SER A 470 -23.26 -7.43 6.91
C SER A 470 -22.14 -7.59 7.94
N PHE A 471 -22.43 -8.16 9.11
CA PHE A 471 -21.45 -8.42 10.17
C PHE A 471 -20.24 -9.22 9.68
N PRO A 472 -20.39 -10.45 9.12
CA PRO A 472 -19.25 -11.24 8.70
C PRO A 472 -18.47 -10.60 7.56
N ILE A 473 -19.13 -9.93 6.62
CA ILE A 473 -18.48 -9.28 5.48
C ILE A 473 -17.59 -8.13 5.96
N TRP A 474 -18.13 -7.25 6.80
CA TRP A 474 -17.38 -6.11 7.31
C TRP A 474 -16.35 -6.53 8.37
N ALA A 475 -16.64 -7.55 9.17
CA ALA A 475 -15.69 -8.11 10.11
C ALA A 475 -14.48 -8.71 9.41
N LEU A 476 -14.72 -9.50 8.36
CA LEU A 476 -13.65 -10.03 7.51
C LEU A 476 -12.86 -8.88 6.89
N LEU A 477 -13.51 -7.93 6.23
CA LEU A 477 -12.83 -6.85 5.52
C LEU A 477 -11.95 -5.99 6.44
N VAL A 478 -12.46 -5.61 7.63
CA VAL A 478 -11.66 -4.82 8.60
C VAL A 478 -10.52 -5.65 9.19
N SER A 479 -10.75 -6.95 9.44
CA SER A 479 -9.71 -7.87 9.92
C SER A 479 -8.62 -8.08 8.87
N LEU A 480 -8.97 -8.19 7.58
CA LEU A 480 -8.00 -8.33 6.49
C LEU A 480 -7.10 -7.11 6.36
N ILE A 481 -7.65 -5.90 6.51
CA ILE A 481 -6.82 -4.67 6.52
C ILE A 481 -5.89 -4.68 7.74
N SER A 482 -6.39 -5.09 8.90
CA SER A 482 -5.55 -5.22 10.12
C SER A 482 -4.42 -6.24 9.93
N LEU A 483 -4.74 -7.42 9.37
CA LEU A 483 -3.75 -8.46 9.06
C LEU A 483 -2.73 -7.99 8.04
N MET A 484 -3.16 -7.28 6.99
CA MET A 484 -2.23 -6.71 5.99
C MET A 484 -1.26 -5.73 6.66
N LEU A 485 -1.73 -4.86 7.56
CA LEU A 485 -0.88 -3.92 8.28
C LEU A 485 0.07 -4.64 9.26
N LEU A 486 -0.37 -5.72 9.92
CA LEU A 486 0.50 -6.51 10.79
C LEU A 486 1.52 -7.34 10.00
N ALA A 487 1.11 -8.08 8.97
CA ALA A 487 2.01 -8.88 8.14
C ALA A 487 3.05 -8.04 7.39
N THR A 488 2.79 -6.74 7.22
CA THR A 488 3.75 -5.78 6.67
C THR A 488 4.64 -5.12 7.71
N SER A 489 4.48 -5.40 9.01
CA SER A 489 5.23 -4.73 10.09
C SER A 489 5.88 -5.66 11.12
N VAL A 490 5.31 -6.83 11.38
CA VAL A 490 5.85 -7.85 12.31
C VAL A 490 6.22 -9.12 11.56
N THR A 491 7.10 -9.93 12.15
CA THR A 491 7.51 -11.22 11.57
C THR A 491 6.35 -12.21 11.53
N GLN A 492 6.42 -13.14 10.58
CA GLN A 492 5.39 -14.16 10.41
C GLN A 492 5.33 -15.10 11.63
N GLU A 493 6.49 -15.42 12.22
CA GLU A 493 6.60 -16.20 13.45
C GLU A 493 5.81 -15.57 14.59
N SER A 494 5.94 -14.25 14.79
CA SER A 494 5.19 -13.56 15.84
C SER A 494 3.68 -13.53 15.61
N ILE A 495 3.21 -13.57 14.35
CA ILE A 495 1.79 -13.73 14.05
C ILE A 495 1.35 -15.17 14.34
N ASP A 496 2.16 -16.15 13.97
CA ASP A 496 1.87 -17.58 14.14
C ASP A 496 1.88 -18.01 15.62
N ASP A 497 2.72 -17.39 16.44
CA ASP A 497 2.75 -17.61 17.90
C ASP A 497 1.42 -17.28 18.59
N ILE A 498 0.68 -16.32 18.02
CA ILE A 498 -0.61 -15.83 18.56
C ILE A 498 -1.78 -16.53 17.87
N VAL A 499 -1.78 -16.60 16.54
CA VAL A 499 -2.91 -17.11 15.74
C VAL A 499 -2.89 -18.64 15.63
N GLY A 500 -1.73 -19.26 15.84
CA GLY A 500 -1.46 -20.68 15.67
C GLY A 500 -0.96 -21.04 14.28
N SER A 501 -0.24 -22.16 14.19
CA SER A 501 0.32 -22.66 12.93
C SER A 501 -0.78 -23.21 12.02
N ASN A 502 -0.57 -23.08 10.70
CA ASN A 502 -1.49 -23.60 9.69
C ASN A 502 -1.39 -25.12 9.60
N ASN A 503 -2.38 -25.84 10.13
CA ASN A 503 -2.35 -27.30 10.22
C ASN A 503 -3.53 -27.96 9.48
N LEU A 504 -4.49 -27.19 8.97
CA LEU A 504 -5.71 -27.72 8.36
C LEU A 504 -5.41 -28.58 7.14
N TYR A 505 -4.42 -28.18 6.32
CA TYR A 505 -4.00 -28.97 5.16
C TYR A 505 -3.56 -30.38 5.58
N TRP A 506 -2.71 -30.46 6.60
CA TRP A 506 -2.17 -31.72 7.07
C TRP A 506 -3.26 -32.64 7.61
N PHE A 507 -4.19 -32.12 8.42
CA PHE A 507 -5.29 -32.91 8.96
C PHE A 507 -6.27 -33.39 7.87
N VAL A 508 -6.66 -32.53 6.93
CA VAL A 508 -7.57 -32.92 5.85
C VAL A 508 -6.92 -33.94 4.91
N VAL A 509 -5.64 -33.77 4.58
CA VAL A 509 -4.96 -34.65 3.62
C VAL A 509 -4.52 -35.98 4.23
N ASN A 510 -4.02 -35.99 5.47
CA ASN A 510 -3.46 -37.19 6.10
C ASN A 510 -4.47 -37.94 6.97
N TRP A 511 -5.39 -37.25 7.62
CA TRP A 511 -6.37 -37.84 8.54
C TRP A 511 -7.78 -37.90 7.97
N ASP A 512 -7.98 -37.38 6.75
CA ASP A 512 -9.26 -37.40 6.04
C ASP A 512 -10.44 -36.86 6.86
N ILE A 513 -10.18 -35.87 7.73
CA ILE A 513 -11.15 -35.38 8.71
C ILE A 513 -12.45 -34.83 8.07
N TRP A 514 -12.37 -34.40 6.80
CA TRP A 514 -13.50 -33.86 6.04
C TRP A 514 -13.95 -34.79 4.88
N GLY A 515 -13.33 -35.98 4.78
CA GLY A 515 -13.62 -36.98 3.75
C GLY A 515 -12.92 -36.78 2.42
N SER A 516 -12.95 -37.84 1.61
CA SER A 516 -12.13 -38.00 0.40
C SER A 516 -12.28 -36.89 -0.64
N GLY A 517 -13.49 -36.37 -0.85
CA GLY A 517 -13.73 -35.29 -1.81
C GLY A 517 -13.01 -33.98 -1.43
N TRP A 518 -12.94 -33.66 -0.13
CA TRP A 518 -12.17 -32.51 0.35
C TRP A 518 -10.67 -32.78 0.32
N ARG A 519 -10.24 -34.01 0.60
CA ARG A 519 -8.84 -34.41 0.46
C ARG A 519 -8.32 -34.21 -0.96
N GLU A 520 -9.07 -34.62 -1.98
CA GLU A 520 -8.70 -34.40 -3.39
C GLU A 520 -8.63 -32.91 -3.74
N PHE A 521 -9.61 -32.12 -3.30
CA PHE A 521 -9.59 -30.67 -3.49
C PHE A 521 -8.37 -30.02 -2.82
N PHE A 522 -8.03 -30.43 -1.59
CA PHE A 522 -6.86 -29.91 -0.86
C PHE A 522 -5.56 -30.29 -1.56
N LEU A 523 -5.42 -31.53 -2.03
CA LEU A 523 -4.26 -31.98 -2.82
C LEU A 523 -4.10 -31.14 -4.11
N LEU A 524 -5.21 -30.79 -4.77
CA LEU A 524 -5.20 -29.94 -5.96
C LEU A 524 -4.84 -28.48 -5.63
N ALA A 525 -5.40 -27.92 -4.55
CA ALA A 525 -5.14 -26.54 -4.13
C ALA A 525 -3.72 -26.33 -3.60
N GLY A 526 -3.13 -27.35 -2.97
CA GLY A 526 -1.80 -27.31 -2.38
C GLY A 526 -1.76 -26.67 -0.98
N PRO A 527 -0.68 -26.91 -0.22
CA PRO A 527 -0.54 -26.46 1.17
C PRO A 527 -0.47 -24.94 1.32
N ASP A 528 0.15 -24.24 0.37
CA ASP A 528 0.33 -22.78 0.45
C ASP A 528 -1.00 -22.02 0.32
N VAL A 529 -1.88 -22.44 -0.60
CA VAL A 529 -3.20 -21.82 -0.80
C VAL A 529 -4.10 -22.08 0.40
N ILE A 530 -4.15 -23.32 0.88
CA ILE A 530 -4.96 -23.68 2.06
C ILE A 530 -4.42 -22.96 3.31
N GLY A 531 -3.09 -22.90 3.47
CA GLY A 531 -2.45 -22.18 4.56
C GLY A 531 -2.78 -20.69 4.55
N LEU A 532 -2.82 -20.05 3.37
CA LEU A 532 -3.26 -18.66 3.27
C LEU A 532 -4.70 -18.50 3.77
N LEU A 533 -5.64 -19.32 3.30
CA LEU A 533 -7.05 -19.25 3.70
C LEU A 533 -7.26 -19.52 5.19
N GLU A 534 -6.57 -20.52 5.74
CA GLU A 534 -6.60 -20.85 7.17
C GLU A 534 -6.13 -19.66 8.01
N ARG A 535 -5.02 -19.03 7.63
CA ARG A 535 -4.47 -17.84 8.31
C ARG A 535 -5.45 -16.68 8.31
N LEU A 536 -6.07 -16.38 7.17
CA LEU A 536 -7.09 -15.33 7.06
C LEU A 536 -8.27 -15.61 8.00
N GLY A 537 -8.74 -16.86 8.04
CA GLY A 537 -9.84 -17.30 8.89
C GLY A 537 -9.51 -17.21 10.37
N ARG A 538 -8.37 -17.76 10.80
CA ARG A 538 -7.93 -17.76 12.21
C ARG A 538 -7.67 -16.35 12.73
N TYR A 539 -7.01 -15.50 11.95
CA TYR A 539 -6.80 -14.11 12.35
C TYR A 539 -8.13 -13.36 12.48
N THR A 540 -9.06 -13.55 11.55
CA THR A 540 -10.40 -12.95 11.62
C THR A 540 -11.17 -13.44 12.84
N ALA A 541 -11.03 -14.71 13.21
CA ALA A 541 -11.62 -15.26 14.44
C ALA A 541 -11.01 -14.65 15.71
N LEU A 542 -9.71 -14.36 15.73
CA LEU A 542 -9.04 -13.71 16.87
C LEU A 542 -9.38 -12.23 16.99
N TYR A 543 -9.34 -11.51 15.89
CA TYR A 543 -9.61 -10.07 15.84
C TYR A 543 -11.11 -9.74 15.89
N GLY A 544 -11.96 -10.65 15.39
CA GLY A 544 -13.40 -10.47 15.24
C GLY A 544 -14.14 -10.04 16.51
N PRO A 545 -13.95 -10.72 17.66
CA PRO A 545 -14.61 -10.35 18.92
C PRO A 545 -14.35 -8.90 19.33
N LEU A 546 -13.11 -8.42 19.22
CA LEU A 546 -12.73 -7.04 19.51
C LEU A 546 -13.54 -6.07 18.66
N LEU A 547 -13.59 -6.33 17.35
CA LEU A 547 -14.36 -5.50 16.42
C LEU A 547 -15.86 -5.56 16.70
N ILE A 548 -16.41 -6.74 16.99
CA ILE A 548 -17.83 -6.94 17.29
C ILE A 548 -18.24 -6.12 18.52
N PHE A 549 -17.48 -6.19 19.63
CA PHE A 549 -17.75 -5.41 20.83
C PHE A 549 -17.68 -3.91 20.56
N LEU A 550 -16.62 -3.44 19.88
CA LEU A 550 -16.49 -2.02 19.51
C LEU A 550 -17.68 -1.55 18.66
N VAL A 551 -18.10 -2.32 17.66
CA VAL A 551 -19.23 -2.00 16.79
C VAL A 551 -20.54 -1.94 17.57
N LEU A 552 -20.84 -2.95 18.38
CA LEU A 552 -22.08 -3.01 19.16
C LEU A 552 -22.18 -1.80 20.10
N ILE A 553 -21.12 -1.53 20.86
CA ILE A 553 -21.07 -0.40 21.80
C ILE A 553 -21.22 0.92 21.05
N PHE A 554 -20.47 1.12 19.95
CA PHE A 554 -20.51 2.36 19.19
C PHE A 554 -21.90 2.63 18.60
N VAL A 555 -22.55 1.62 18.02
CA VAL A 555 -23.92 1.73 17.50
C VAL A 555 -24.92 2.03 18.62
N SER A 556 -24.75 1.44 19.82
CA SER A 556 -25.60 1.74 20.98
C SER A 556 -25.53 3.21 21.41
N PHE A 557 -24.32 3.81 21.41
CA PHE A 557 -24.15 5.24 21.68
C PHE A 557 -24.80 6.12 20.60
N ASP A 558 -24.62 5.78 19.33
CA ASP A 558 -25.23 6.55 18.22
C ASP A 558 -26.77 6.50 18.24
N LEU A 559 -27.34 5.33 18.58
CA LEU A 559 -28.79 5.16 18.76
C LEU A 559 -29.33 5.99 19.93
N HIS A 560 -28.58 6.12 21.02
CA HIS A 560 -29.00 6.93 22.17
C HIS A 560 -29.07 8.44 21.83
N GLU A 561 -28.13 8.94 21.03
CA GLU A 561 -28.03 10.36 20.67
C GLU A 561 -29.07 10.82 19.63
N HIS A 562 -29.54 9.95 18.72
CA HIS A 562 -30.38 10.33 17.57
C HIS A 562 -31.88 9.98 17.69
N GLY A 563 -32.35 9.51 18.87
CA GLY A 563 -33.77 9.27 19.17
C GLY A 563 -34.13 7.82 19.50
N SER A 564 -35.34 7.63 20.07
CA SER A 564 -35.78 6.43 20.83
C SER A 564 -35.24 5.08 20.31
N PRO A 565 -34.66 4.24 21.19
CA PRO A 565 -34.07 2.97 20.79
C PRO A 565 -35.12 2.14 20.06
N ARG A 566 -34.87 1.82 18.78
CA ARG A 566 -35.53 0.70 18.14
C ARG A 566 -34.96 -0.55 18.82
N VAL A 567 -35.46 -0.87 20.01
CA VAL A 567 -35.15 -2.09 20.77
C VAL A 567 -35.11 -3.33 19.87
N PRO A 568 -36.00 -3.49 18.85
CA PRO A 568 -35.89 -4.58 17.88
C PRO A 568 -34.58 -4.59 17.07
N HIS A 569 -34.05 -3.43 16.68
CA HIS A 569 -32.81 -3.32 15.91
C HIS A 569 -31.58 -3.65 16.76
N ALA A 570 -31.55 -3.21 18.02
CA ALA A 570 -30.49 -3.55 18.96
C ALA A 570 -30.48 -5.06 19.27
N ILE A 571 -31.65 -5.65 19.51
CA ILE A 571 -31.80 -7.10 19.70
C ILE A 571 -31.34 -7.85 18.45
N LEU A 572 -31.73 -7.40 17.26
CA LEU A 572 -31.34 -8.02 15.99
C LEU A 572 -29.82 -7.96 15.77
N LEU A 573 -29.17 -6.84 16.12
CA LEU A 573 -27.71 -6.70 16.04
C LEU A 573 -26.99 -7.64 17.01
N ILE A 574 -27.44 -7.72 18.26
CA ILE A 574 -26.87 -8.64 19.26
C ILE A 574 -27.06 -10.09 18.82
N ALA A 575 -28.28 -10.45 18.41
CA ALA A 575 -28.59 -11.79 17.90
C ALA A 575 -27.76 -12.15 16.66
N SER A 576 -27.46 -11.17 15.81
CA SER A 576 -26.58 -11.34 14.64
C SER A 576 -25.12 -11.56 15.04
N ALA A 577 -24.66 -10.99 16.15
CA ALA A 577 -23.27 -11.06 16.60
C ALA A 577 -22.94 -12.36 17.36
N LEU A 578 -23.90 -12.94 18.10
CA LEU A 578 -23.68 -14.11 18.94
C LEU A 578 -23.12 -15.34 18.20
N PRO A 579 -23.62 -15.74 17.00
CA PRO A 579 -23.05 -16.86 16.26
C PRO A 579 -21.59 -16.64 15.87
N TRP A 580 -21.20 -15.38 15.58
CA TRP A 580 -19.84 -15.03 15.21
C TRP A 580 -18.91 -15.00 16.42
N LEU A 581 -19.37 -14.53 17.58
CA LEU A 581 -18.61 -14.61 18.83
C LEU A 581 -18.38 -16.06 19.26
N TRP A 582 -19.38 -16.92 19.07
CA TRP A 582 -19.24 -18.36 19.29
C TRP A 582 -18.25 -18.98 18.32
N LEU A 583 -18.38 -18.72 17.01
CA LEU A 583 -17.47 -19.25 16.00
C LEU A 583 -16.01 -18.79 16.24
N ALA A 584 -15.83 -17.52 16.59
CA ALA A 584 -14.53 -16.95 16.95
C ALA A 584 -13.92 -17.69 18.15
N LYS A 585 -14.71 -17.93 19.20
CA LYS A 585 -14.28 -18.69 20.39
C LYS A 585 -13.91 -20.12 20.02
N SER A 586 -14.72 -20.79 19.21
CA SER A 586 -14.46 -22.16 18.78
C SER A 586 -13.16 -22.26 17.99
N VAL A 587 -12.90 -21.34 17.06
CA VAL A 587 -11.69 -21.35 16.24
C VAL A 587 -10.44 -20.97 17.05
N THR A 588 -10.55 -20.00 17.95
CA THR A 588 -9.38 -19.45 18.68
C THR A 588 -9.05 -20.16 19.96
N PHE A 589 -10.04 -20.75 20.66
CA PHE A 589 -9.82 -21.44 21.93
C PHE A 589 -9.99 -22.95 21.77
N ASP A 590 -11.10 -23.42 21.20
CA ASP A 590 -11.39 -24.87 21.17
C ASP A 590 -10.60 -25.63 20.09
N TRP A 591 -10.39 -25.01 18.93
CA TRP A 591 -9.63 -25.53 17.79
C TRP A 591 -8.34 -24.73 17.56
N SER A 592 -7.81 -24.16 18.63
CA SER A 592 -6.57 -23.41 18.58
C SER A 592 -5.41 -24.31 18.16
N SER A 593 -4.52 -23.73 17.35
CA SER A 593 -3.35 -24.41 16.80
C SER A 593 -2.05 -23.86 17.40
N THR A 594 -2.12 -23.43 18.66
CA THR A 594 -1.01 -22.85 19.42
C THR A 594 -1.07 -23.32 20.86
N ASP A 595 0.06 -23.80 21.37
CA ASP A 595 0.17 -24.25 22.75
C ASP A 595 -0.05 -23.07 23.72
N ASN A 596 0.32 -21.85 23.32
CA ASN A 596 0.17 -20.68 24.18
C ASN A 596 -1.30 -20.40 24.53
N LEU A 597 -2.23 -20.44 23.58
CA LEU A 597 -3.65 -20.23 23.90
C LEU A 597 -4.25 -21.42 24.66
N ASN A 598 -3.86 -22.64 24.29
CA ASN A 598 -4.36 -23.87 24.92
C ASN A 598 -3.93 -24.02 26.39
N GLU A 599 -2.73 -23.56 26.73
CA GLU A 599 -2.16 -23.63 28.08
C GLU A 599 -2.55 -22.43 28.95
N LEU A 600 -2.69 -21.23 28.36
CA LEU A 600 -2.89 -20.00 29.15
C LEU A 600 -4.36 -19.73 29.48
N ILE A 601 -5.30 -20.18 28.65
CA ILE A 601 -6.72 -19.90 28.85
C ILE A 601 -7.34 -21.00 29.70
N MET A 602 -7.96 -20.60 30.81
CA MET A 602 -8.59 -21.56 31.71
C MET A 602 -9.80 -22.23 31.04
N ARG A 603 -9.89 -23.56 31.04
CA ARG A 603 -10.98 -24.28 30.33
C ARG A 603 -12.31 -24.17 31.05
N ASP A 604 -12.35 -24.59 32.32
CA ASP A 604 -13.56 -24.67 33.13
C ASP A 604 -13.69 -23.50 34.12
N GLY A 605 -13.45 -22.27 33.62
CA GLY A 605 -13.61 -20.97 34.28
C GLY A 605 -14.65 -20.94 35.44
N PRO A 606 -14.45 -20.14 36.51
CA PRO A 606 -15.37 -20.14 37.64
C PRO A 606 -16.79 -19.77 37.18
N MET A 607 -17.82 -20.15 37.94
CA MET A 607 -19.22 -19.86 37.56
C MET A 607 -19.69 -20.49 36.22
N GLY A 608 -18.91 -21.40 35.60
CA GLY A 608 -19.30 -22.14 34.40
C GLY A 608 -19.25 -21.33 33.10
N TRP A 609 -18.58 -20.16 33.10
CA TRP A 609 -18.44 -19.32 31.90
C TRP A 609 -17.24 -19.70 31.03
N GLY A 610 -16.33 -20.54 31.54
CA GLY A 610 -15.04 -20.80 30.91
C GLY A 610 -14.12 -19.58 30.92
N GLY A 611 -12.81 -19.78 30.82
CA GLY A 611 -11.85 -18.66 30.77
C GLY A 611 -12.10 -17.72 29.59
N GLY A 612 -12.53 -18.28 28.44
CA GLY A 612 -12.93 -17.50 27.28
C GLY A 612 -14.09 -16.52 27.54
N GLY A 613 -15.05 -16.88 28.40
CA GLY A 613 -16.15 -16.00 28.79
C GLY A 613 -15.69 -14.78 29.60
N TYR A 614 -14.77 -14.99 30.56
CA TYR A 614 -14.16 -13.90 31.33
C TYR A 614 -13.30 -12.99 30.46
N LEU A 615 -12.55 -13.55 29.50
CA LEU A 615 -11.77 -12.76 28.55
C LEU A 615 -12.66 -11.93 27.61
N TYR A 616 -13.81 -12.46 27.17
CA TYR A 616 -14.79 -11.68 26.40
C TYR A 616 -15.44 -10.57 27.25
N ALA A 617 -15.73 -10.81 28.52
CA ALA A 617 -16.22 -9.77 29.43
C ALA A 617 -15.18 -8.67 29.64
N LEU A 618 -13.91 -9.05 29.80
CA LEU A 618 -12.78 -8.11 29.87
C LEU A 618 -12.69 -7.27 28.59
N LEU A 619 -12.78 -7.93 27.44
CA LEU A 619 -12.76 -7.27 26.13
C LEU A 619 -13.91 -6.26 26.00
N GLY A 620 -15.12 -6.64 26.42
CA GLY A 620 -16.27 -5.73 26.48
C GLY A 620 -16.02 -4.49 27.35
N LEU A 621 -15.42 -4.67 28.54
CA LEU A 621 -15.08 -3.58 29.46
C LEU A 621 -14.08 -2.59 28.84
N VAL A 622 -12.99 -3.10 28.23
CA VAL A 622 -11.98 -2.21 27.63
C VAL A 622 -12.49 -1.52 26.37
N CYS A 623 -13.31 -2.21 25.56
CA CYS A 623 -13.98 -1.62 24.40
C CYS A 623 -14.96 -0.51 24.82
N PHE A 624 -15.71 -0.72 25.91
CA PHE A 624 -16.64 0.29 26.41
C PHE A 624 -15.92 1.55 26.88
N ASN A 625 -14.82 1.39 27.62
CA ASN A 625 -13.98 2.51 28.03
C ASN A 625 -13.35 3.23 26.82
N ALA A 626 -12.84 2.48 25.83
CA ALA A 626 -12.23 3.06 24.63
C ALA A 626 -13.23 3.89 23.79
N VAL A 627 -14.46 3.38 23.60
CA VAL A 627 -15.53 4.12 22.90
C VAL A 627 -15.94 5.35 23.69
N SER A 628 -16.15 5.21 25.00
CA SER A 628 -16.52 6.33 25.89
C SER A 628 -15.46 7.43 25.86
N LEU A 629 -14.17 7.06 25.92
CA LEU A 629 -13.06 8.00 25.85
C LEU A 629 -12.99 8.65 24.47
N GLY A 630 -13.00 7.88 23.38
CA GLY A 630 -12.89 8.40 22.01
C GLY A 630 -13.99 9.42 21.65
N ARG A 631 -15.20 9.22 22.17
CA ARG A 631 -16.31 10.18 22.06
C ARG A 631 -16.14 11.38 23.00
N GLY A 632 -15.70 11.14 24.24
CA GLY A 632 -15.56 12.14 25.31
C GLY A 632 -14.38 13.11 25.18
N MET A 633 -13.36 12.81 24.36
CA MET A 633 -12.11 13.60 24.22
C MET A 633 -12.28 15.10 23.89
N CYS A 634 -13.46 15.55 23.46
CA CYS A 634 -13.73 16.97 23.18
C CYS A 634 -14.87 17.58 23.99
N SER A 635 -15.48 16.82 24.92
CA SER A 635 -16.44 17.35 25.87
C SER A 635 -15.79 17.50 27.23
N PHE A 636 -15.50 18.74 27.62
CA PHE A 636 -14.96 19.06 28.95
C PHE A 636 -15.88 18.62 30.10
N GLN A 637 -17.18 18.44 29.83
CA GLN A 637 -18.16 18.04 30.84
C GLN A 637 -18.14 16.53 31.10
N HIS A 638 -17.93 15.70 30.08
CA HIS A 638 -18.00 14.24 30.21
C HIS A 638 -16.62 13.58 30.41
N LEU A 639 -15.53 14.25 30.01
CA LEU A 639 -14.18 13.70 30.11
C LEU A 639 -13.78 13.28 31.55
N PRO A 640 -14.06 14.06 32.62
CA PRO A 640 -13.72 13.64 33.98
C PRO A 640 -14.42 12.35 34.41
N ILE A 641 -15.70 12.20 34.04
CA ILE A 641 -16.50 11.00 34.37
C ILE A 641 -15.92 9.77 33.68
N VAL A 642 -15.52 9.90 32.41
CA VAL A 642 -14.92 8.80 31.65
C VAL A 642 -13.55 8.41 32.21
N ILE A 643 -12.74 9.39 32.64
CA ILE A 643 -11.44 9.13 33.28
C ILE A 643 -11.64 8.38 34.61
N ILE A 644 -12.56 8.86 35.46
CA ILE A 644 -12.88 8.20 36.73
C ILE A 644 -13.40 6.78 36.48
N GLY A 645 -14.29 6.59 35.51
CA GLY A 645 -14.79 5.28 35.10
C GLY A 645 -13.68 4.34 34.61
N SER A 646 -12.73 4.87 33.84
CA SER A 646 -11.57 4.10 33.34
C SER A 646 -10.66 3.64 34.48
N ILE A 647 -10.39 4.52 35.46
CA ILE A 647 -9.60 4.19 36.66
C ILE A 647 -10.34 3.16 37.52
N ALA A 648 -11.64 3.34 37.75
CA ALA A 648 -12.48 2.40 38.48
C ALA A 648 -12.61 1.03 37.78
N GLY A 649 -12.43 1.00 36.45
CA GLY A 649 -12.40 -0.23 35.66
C GLY A 649 -11.10 -1.03 35.74
N LEU A 650 -10.01 -0.49 36.31
CA LEU A 650 -8.72 -1.21 36.39
C LEU A 650 -8.77 -2.44 37.30
N PRO A 651 -9.32 -2.35 38.55
CA PRO A 651 -9.45 -3.54 39.41
C PRO A 651 -10.40 -4.58 38.82
N VAL A 652 -11.47 -4.15 38.14
CA VAL A 652 -12.42 -5.06 37.48
C VAL A 652 -11.73 -5.78 36.31
N GLY A 653 -10.95 -5.06 35.51
CA GLY A 653 -10.16 -5.65 34.42
C GLY A 653 -9.15 -6.68 34.93
N TRP A 654 -8.44 -6.35 36.02
CA TRP A 654 -7.52 -7.29 36.67
C TRP A 654 -8.22 -8.56 37.18
N TRP A 655 -9.39 -8.40 37.80
CA TRP A 655 -10.19 -9.52 38.28
C TRP A 655 -10.65 -10.42 37.12
N LEU A 656 -11.18 -9.84 36.04
CA LEU A 656 -11.59 -10.59 34.85
C LEU A 656 -10.42 -11.32 34.18
N LEU A 657 -9.25 -10.69 34.09
CA LEU A 657 -8.03 -11.32 33.58
C LEU A 657 -7.62 -12.52 34.44
N SER A 658 -7.66 -12.36 35.77
CA SER A 658 -7.30 -13.41 36.73
C SER A 658 -8.25 -14.61 36.70
N MET A 659 -9.52 -14.41 36.36
CA MET A 659 -10.50 -15.50 36.21
C MET A 659 -10.43 -16.16 34.83
N GLY A 660 -9.86 -15.46 33.83
CA GLY A 660 -9.76 -15.93 32.44
C GLY A 660 -8.52 -16.78 32.16
N LEU A 661 -7.44 -16.57 32.91
CA LEU A 661 -6.14 -17.22 32.70
C LEU A 661 -5.87 -18.33 33.70
N GLU A 662 -5.08 -19.32 33.27
CA GLU A 662 -4.71 -20.48 34.08
C GLU A 662 -3.80 -20.05 35.25
N PRO A 663 -4.15 -20.38 36.51
CA PRO A 663 -3.33 -20.01 37.67
C PRO A 663 -2.01 -20.77 37.76
N ASN A 664 -1.93 -21.99 37.18
CA ASN A 664 -0.73 -22.83 37.20
C ASN A 664 -0.42 -23.36 35.80
N VAL A 665 0.54 -22.74 35.14
CA VAL A 665 1.08 -23.16 33.85
C VAL A 665 2.44 -23.82 34.11
N GLU A 666 2.59 -25.07 33.70
CA GLU A 666 3.87 -25.79 33.76
C GLU A 666 4.55 -25.76 32.39
N LYS A 667 5.65 -25.01 32.27
CA LYS A 667 6.38 -24.88 31.01
C LYS A 667 7.89 -24.85 31.25
N TYR A 668 8.63 -25.67 30.50
CA TYR A 668 10.10 -25.74 30.58
C TYR A 668 10.67 -26.02 31.98
N GLY A 669 9.93 -26.76 32.83
CA GLY A 669 10.34 -27.09 34.20
C GLY A 669 10.03 -26.02 35.25
N PHE A 670 9.34 -24.93 34.88
CA PHE A 670 8.88 -23.88 35.79
C PHE A 670 7.36 -23.90 35.92
N THR A 671 6.86 -23.53 37.10
CA THR A 671 5.42 -23.34 37.37
C THR A 671 5.16 -21.87 37.66
N PHE A 672 4.29 -21.23 36.88
CA PHE A 672 3.90 -19.83 37.04
C PHE A 672 2.46 -19.62 36.58
N SER A 673 1.84 -18.48 36.92
CA SER A 673 0.48 -18.17 36.44
C SER A 673 0.49 -17.64 35.01
N GLY A 674 -0.63 -17.79 34.30
CA GLY A 674 -0.79 -17.20 32.96
C GLY A 674 -0.63 -15.67 32.96
N ILE A 675 -0.95 -14.99 34.05
CA ILE A 675 -0.68 -13.55 34.20
C ILE A 675 0.83 -13.28 34.26
N GLN A 676 1.58 -14.09 35.01
CA GLN A 676 3.04 -13.98 35.07
C GLN A 676 3.67 -14.26 33.71
N PHE A 677 3.12 -15.19 32.93
CA PHE A 677 3.59 -15.45 31.56
C PHE A 677 3.45 -14.21 30.66
N LEU A 678 2.34 -13.47 30.78
CA LEU A 678 2.07 -12.30 29.94
C LEU A 678 2.77 -11.01 30.41
N LEU A 679 2.90 -10.82 31.72
CA LEU A 679 3.35 -9.54 32.30
C LEU A 679 4.70 -9.63 33.03
N GLY A 680 5.20 -10.84 33.28
CA GLY A 680 6.50 -11.09 33.89
C GLY A 680 7.67 -10.73 32.96
N PRO A 681 8.86 -10.43 33.52
CA PRO A 681 10.05 -10.16 32.72
C PRO A 681 10.60 -11.43 32.06
N ASP A 682 10.55 -12.55 32.77
CA ASP A 682 10.96 -13.88 32.33
C ASP A 682 10.28 -14.96 33.21
N ARG A 683 10.65 -16.23 32.98
CA ARG A 683 10.06 -17.41 33.63
C ARG A 683 10.71 -17.75 34.99
N GLU A 684 11.84 -17.14 35.31
CA GLU A 684 12.64 -17.42 36.51
C GLU A 684 12.37 -16.39 37.62
N HIS A 685 12.21 -15.12 37.24
CA HIS A 685 11.98 -13.99 38.13
C HIS A 685 10.48 -13.68 38.23
N LEU A 686 9.83 -14.36 39.18
CA LEU A 686 8.42 -14.12 39.50
C LEU A 686 8.22 -12.75 40.15
N LEU A 687 7.19 -12.02 39.70
CA LEU A 687 6.85 -10.70 40.22
C LEU A 687 5.78 -10.81 41.30
N SER A 688 5.71 -9.80 42.17
CA SER A 688 4.60 -9.67 43.11
C SER A 688 3.29 -9.33 42.38
N ASN A 689 2.16 -9.71 42.98
CA ASN A 689 0.82 -9.36 42.44
C ASN A 689 0.63 -7.86 42.26
N LEU A 690 1.26 -7.02 43.10
CA LEU A 690 1.18 -5.57 42.97
C LEU A 690 1.92 -5.08 41.72
N GLU A 691 3.11 -5.61 41.44
CA GLU A 691 3.87 -5.24 40.23
C GLU A 691 3.16 -5.69 38.96
N LEU A 692 2.61 -6.91 38.96
CA LEU A 692 1.79 -7.43 37.85
C LEU A 692 0.55 -6.56 37.64
N PHE A 693 -0.12 -6.16 38.71
CA PHE A 693 -1.27 -5.26 38.64
C PHE A 693 -0.91 -3.90 38.04
N VAL A 694 0.21 -3.30 38.45
CA VAL A 694 0.68 -2.01 37.88
C VAL A 694 1.01 -2.16 36.39
N ARG A 695 1.67 -3.24 35.98
CA ARG A 695 1.93 -3.53 34.56
C ARG A 695 0.64 -3.73 33.78
N TRP A 696 -0.34 -4.43 34.35
CA TRP A 696 -1.67 -4.59 33.77
C TRP A 696 -2.39 -3.24 33.61
N CYS A 697 -2.32 -2.35 34.60
CA CYS A 697 -2.88 -1.01 34.47
C CYS A 697 -2.29 -0.26 33.27
N ALA A 698 -0.96 -0.36 33.06
CA ALA A 698 -0.31 0.26 31.91
C ALA A 698 -0.81 -0.34 30.57
N VAL A 699 -0.93 -1.67 30.48
CA VAL A 699 -1.46 -2.37 29.28
C VAL A 699 -2.90 -1.96 29.00
N GLN A 700 -3.78 -2.02 30.01
CA GLN A 700 -5.19 -1.69 29.87
C GLN A 700 -5.39 -0.21 29.48
N LEU A 701 -4.72 0.73 30.16
CA LEU A 701 -4.80 2.15 29.83
C LEU A 701 -4.23 2.46 28.44
N GLY A 702 -3.08 1.87 28.10
CA GLY A 702 -2.45 2.01 26.80
C GLY A 702 -3.40 1.58 25.67
N PHE A 703 -4.00 0.39 25.82
CA PHE A 703 -5.00 -0.11 24.88
C PHE A 703 -6.20 0.85 24.73
N ILE A 704 -6.79 1.30 25.84
CA ILE A 704 -7.94 2.21 25.84
C ILE A 704 -7.59 3.51 25.09
N ILE A 705 -6.42 4.10 25.37
CA ILE A 705 -5.97 5.36 24.75
C ILE A 705 -5.77 5.19 23.24
N ILE A 706 -5.06 4.14 22.82
CA ILE A 706 -4.75 3.86 21.40
C ILE A 706 -6.04 3.66 20.60
N VAL A 707 -6.96 2.84 21.11
CA VAL A 707 -8.23 2.57 20.43
C VAL A 707 -9.11 3.82 20.42
N ALA A 708 -9.16 4.60 21.52
CA ALA A 708 -9.89 5.87 21.57
C ALA A 708 -9.36 6.91 20.57
N LEU A 709 -8.04 7.02 20.42
CA LEU A 709 -7.40 7.83 19.38
C LEU A 709 -7.84 7.38 17.98
N GLY A 710 -7.76 6.07 17.69
CA GLY A 710 -8.24 5.50 16.43
C GLY A 710 -9.71 5.82 16.14
N ILE A 711 -10.58 5.68 17.15
CA ILE A 711 -12.01 6.04 17.05
C ILE A 711 -12.16 7.51 16.70
N ARG A 712 -11.40 8.40 17.37
CA ARG A 712 -11.45 9.84 17.12
C ARG A 712 -11.06 10.18 15.69
N ILE A 713 -10.02 9.53 15.16
CA ILE A 713 -9.58 9.67 13.77
C ILE A 713 -10.71 9.27 12.81
N GLY A 714 -11.35 8.13 13.05
CA GLY A 714 -12.47 7.65 12.25
C GLY A 714 -13.68 8.60 12.29
N MET A 715 -14.03 9.13 13.46
CA MET A 715 -15.16 10.04 13.65
C MET A 715 -14.95 11.38 12.93
N LEU A 716 -13.74 11.95 13.02
CA LEU A 716 -13.40 13.26 12.46
C LEU A 716 -13.14 13.24 10.95
N ASN A 717 -13.30 12.09 10.28
CA ASN A 717 -13.02 11.96 8.86
C ASN A 717 -13.94 12.87 8.00
N PRO A 718 -13.39 13.93 7.35
CA PRO A 718 -14.18 14.92 6.62
C PRO A 718 -14.77 14.39 5.31
N TYR A 719 -14.34 13.21 4.84
CA TYR A 719 -14.92 12.55 3.67
C TYR A 719 -16.22 11.82 4.00
N GLN A 720 -16.46 11.50 5.28
CA GLN A 720 -17.62 10.75 5.72
C GLN A 720 -18.77 11.66 6.20
N THR A 721 -18.46 12.83 6.77
CA THR A 721 -19.48 13.83 7.19
C THR A 721 -20.29 14.40 6.03
N ARG A 722 -19.75 14.42 4.81
CA ARG A 722 -20.41 14.96 3.61
C ARG A 722 -21.53 14.06 3.05
N ASN A 723 -21.48 12.75 3.30
CA ASN A 723 -22.52 11.83 2.81
C ASN A 723 -23.78 11.85 3.69
N ALA A 724 -23.63 12.11 4.99
CA ALA A 724 -24.77 12.27 5.90
C ALA A 724 -25.60 13.52 5.55
N SER A 725 -24.95 14.65 5.25
CA SER A 725 -25.66 15.88 4.87
C SER A 725 -26.41 15.79 3.53
N ILE A 726 -25.99 14.90 2.62
CA ILE A 726 -26.67 14.69 1.33
C ILE A 726 -27.87 13.74 1.50
N ALA A 727 -27.77 12.76 2.40
CA ALA A 727 -28.88 11.86 2.74
C ALA A 727 -30.01 12.61 3.48
N ASP A 728 -29.68 13.46 4.46
CA ASP A 728 -30.69 14.27 5.18
C ASP A 728 -31.36 15.31 4.27
N ALA A 729 -30.60 15.92 3.34
CA ALA A 729 -31.17 16.85 2.37
C ALA A 729 -32.15 16.19 1.37
N SER A 730 -32.07 14.86 1.19
CA SER A 730 -32.98 14.11 0.32
C SER A 730 -34.27 13.67 1.02
N GLN A 731 -34.32 13.69 2.36
CA GLN A 731 -35.50 13.33 3.15
C GLN A 731 -36.38 14.53 3.50
N HIS A 732 -35.90 15.76 3.31
CA HIS A 732 -36.68 16.99 3.46
C HIS A 732 -37.02 17.62 2.11
N ARG A 733 -37.83 16.93 1.30
CA ARG A 733 -38.71 17.60 0.33
C ARG A 733 -40.12 17.54 0.88
N PRO A 734 -40.72 18.66 1.33
CA PRO A 734 -42.13 18.67 1.64
C PRO A 734 -42.93 18.50 0.34
N TYR A 735 -43.91 17.59 0.37
CA TYR A 735 -44.99 17.53 -0.60
C TYR A 735 -45.90 18.75 -0.49
#